data_AF-A0A7L1QSU3-F1
#
_entry.id   AF-A0A7L1QSU3-F1
#
_cell.length_a   1.000
_cell.length_b   1.000
_cell.length_c   1.000
_cell.angle_alpha   90.00
_cell.angle_beta   90.00
_cell.angle_gamma   90.00
#
_symmetry.space_group_name_H-M   'P 1'
#
loop_
_entity.id
_entity.type
_entity.pdbx_description
1 polymer ?
#
loop_
_entity_poly.entity_id
_entity_poly.type
_entity_poly.pdbx_seq_one_letter_code
_entity_poly.pdbx_strand_id
1 'polypeptide(L)'
;LSEKLQDTENEAMAKIVELEKQLMQRNKELDVIREIYKDANSQVHTLRKMVKEKEEAIQRQSTLEKKIHELEKQGTIKIQKKGDGDISILPVALGSGMVPAGAEAVPGTCATPGAVPSVPLPPPPPPLPALPGSPEPGWALQTSLGTSGPQQPFHGEIPADAQPQDIPSLPVPVPWRQSLTPSPREKFPFFLGALQVLNSLVAQAVKIKKPIKTKFRMPVFNWVALKPNQINGTVFNEIDDERILEDLNVDEFEEIFKTKAQGPAMDLSSSKQKIPQKGSSKVTLLDANRAKNLAITLRKAGKTADEICRAIHVFDLKTLPVDFVECLMRFLPTENEVKVLRLYERERKPLENLSDEDRFMMQFSKIERLMQKMTIMAFIGNFAESVQMLTPQLHAIIAASVSIKSSQKLKKILEIILALGNYMNSSKRGAVYGFKLQSLDLLLETKSTDRKQTLLHYISNVVREKYQHVALFYNELHYVEKAAAVSLENVLLDVKELQRGLELTKREYTMHDHNTMLKDFIQSNEGKLKKLQDDAKIAQDAFDDAVKYFGENPKTTPPSVFFPVFVRFVKAYKQAEEENELRKKQEQALMEKLMEQEALMEQQDQKSPGHKSRRQQQELIAELRRRQVKDNRHVYEGKDGAIEDIITALKKNNITKFPNVHSRVRISSSTAVVEDSQS
;
A
#
# COMPACT_ATOMS: atom_id res chain seq x y z
N LEU A 1 0.76 -49.88 26.68
CA LEU A 1 1.89 -49.12 26.07
C LEU A 1 1.93 -49.35 24.56
N SER A 2 2.12 -50.59 24.11
CA SER A 2 2.21 -50.96 22.68
C SER A 2 1.10 -50.39 21.78
N GLU A 3 -0.17 -50.47 22.22
CA GLU A 3 -1.33 -50.01 21.45
C GLU A 3 -1.26 -48.51 21.10
N LYS A 4 -1.02 -47.65 22.10
CA LYS A 4 -0.83 -46.21 21.87
C LYS A 4 0.39 -45.88 21.00
N LEU A 5 1.43 -46.73 21.03
CA LEU A 5 2.58 -46.57 20.13
C LEU A 5 2.15 -46.86 18.69
N GLN A 6 1.41 -47.95 18.47
CA GLN A 6 0.87 -48.32 17.17
C GLN A 6 -0.06 -47.24 16.60
N ASP A 7 -0.92 -46.63 17.43
CA ASP A 7 -1.77 -45.51 17.02
C ASP A 7 -0.92 -44.31 16.56
N THR A 8 0.15 -43.96 17.29
CA THR A 8 1.04 -42.86 16.87
C THR A 8 1.86 -43.17 15.61
N GLU A 9 2.25 -44.43 15.39
CA GLU A 9 2.89 -44.87 14.15
C GLU A 9 1.93 -44.80 12.96
N ASN A 10 0.67 -45.20 13.16
CA ASN A 10 -0.39 -45.11 12.16
C ASN A 10 -0.71 -43.64 11.80
N GLU A 11 -0.79 -42.75 12.79
CA GLU A 11 -0.99 -41.31 12.54
C GLU A 11 0.22 -40.67 11.83
N ALA A 12 1.44 -41.08 12.19
CA ALA A 12 2.67 -40.63 11.52
C ALA A 12 2.71 -41.08 10.04
N MET A 13 2.39 -42.35 9.76
CA MET A 13 2.28 -42.86 8.39
C MET A 13 1.20 -42.14 7.57
N ALA A 14 0.03 -41.87 8.17
CA ALA A 14 -1.02 -41.10 7.50
C ALA A 14 -0.57 -39.66 7.16
N LYS A 15 0.19 -39.01 8.04
CA LYS A 15 0.80 -37.69 7.78
C LYS A 15 1.86 -37.74 6.69
N ILE A 16 2.69 -38.78 6.64
CA ILE A 16 3.69 -38.96 5.57
C ILE A 16 3.00 -39.03 4.21
N VAL A 17 1.98 -39.88 4.05
CA VAL A 17 1.26 -40.06 2.77
C VAL A 17 0.57 -38.76 2.31
N GLU A 18 -0.03 -37.99 3.23
CA GLU A 18 -0.63 -36.69 2.88
C GLU A 18 0.43 -35.63 2.52
N LEU A 19 1.60 -35.63 3.17
CA LEU A 19 2.73 -34.76 2.79
C LEU A 19 3.33 -35.12 1.43
N GLU A 20 3.50 -36.42 1.12
CA GLU A 20 3.96 -36.90 -0.19
C GLU A 20 2.99 -36.49 -1.31
N LYS A 21 1.69 -36.65 -1.07
CA LYS A 21 0.62 -36.20 -1.98
C LYS A 21 0.65 -34.69 -2.20
N GLN A 22 0.86 -33.88 -1.15
CA GLN A 22 1.01 -32.43 -1.29
C GLN A 22 2.30 -32.04 -2.04
N LEU A 23 3.40 -32.77 -1.83
CA LEU A 23 4.66 -32.58 -2.56
C LEU A 23 4.50 -32.93 -4.05
N MET A 24 3.83 -34.04 -4.38
CA MET A 24 3.51 -34.43 -5.75
C MET A 24 2.64 -33.37 -6.46
N GLN A 25 1.60 -32.87 -5.79
CA GLN A 25 0.76 -31.79 -6.30
C GLN A 25 1.55 -30.49 -6.53
N ARG A 26 2.47 -30.13 -5.62
CA ARG A 26 3.34 -28.95 -5.75
C ARG A 26 4.35 -29.06 -6.90
N ASN A 27 4.91 -30.25 -7.14
CA ASN A 27 5.75 -30.48 -8.31
C ASN A 27 4.95 -30.32 -9.62
N LYS A 28 3.72 -30.84 -9.66
CA LYS A 28 2.82 -30.66 -10.81
C LYS A 28 2.45 -29.18 -11.05
N GLU A 29 2.24 -28.41 -9.98
CA GLU A 29 2.04 -26.96 -10.05
C GLU A 29 3.30 -26.23 -10.59
N LEU A 30 4.50 -26.62 -10.14
CA LEU A 30 5.77 -26.07 -10.63
C LEU A 30 6.02 -26.36 -12.12
N ASP A 31 5.71 -27.56 -12.61
CA ASP A 31 5.90 -27.90 -14.03
C ASP A 31 4.92 -27.18 -14.95
N VAL A 32 3.68 -26.95 -14.50
CA VAL A 32 2.74 -26.06 -15.21
C VAL A 32 3.28 -24.62 -15.26
N ILE A 33 3.84 -24.10 -14.16
CA ILE A 33 4.45 -22.77 -14.12
C ILE A 33 5.68 -22.67 -15.05
N ARG A 34 6.50 -23.73 -15.17
CA ARG A 34 7.66 -23.79 -16.07
C ARG A 34 7.25 -23.66 -17.54
N GLU A 35 6.24 -24.40 -17.98
CA GLU A 35 5.77 -24.31 -19.38
C GLU A 35 5.10 -22.95 -19.67
N ILE A 36 4.30 -22.40 -18.73
CA ILE A 36 3.76 -21.04 -18.86
C ILE A 36 4.87 -19.99 -18.99
N TYR A 37 5.95 -20.11 -18.21
CA TYR A 37 7.10 -19.20 -18.28
C TYR A 37 7.85 -19.31 -19.62
N LYS A 38 8.01 -20.53 -20.13
CA LYS A 38 8.63 -20.84 -21.43
C LYS A 38 7.82 -20.27 -22.61
N ASP A 39 6.50 -20.41 -22.59
CA ASP A 39 5.60 -19.82 -23.59
C ASP A 39 5.63 -18.28 -23.52
N ALA A 40 5.56 -17.70 -22.33
CA ALA A 40 5.67 -16.25 -22.13
C ALA A 40 7.01 -15.70 -22.63
N ASN A 41 8.13 -16.40 -22.38
CA ASN A 41 9.44 -16.01 -22.88
C ASN A 41 9.52 -16.08 -24.41
N SER A 42 8.92 -17.09 -25.05
CA SER A 42 8.81 -17.19 -26.51
C SER A 42 7.97 -16.06 -27.13
N GLN A 43 6.85 -15.69 -26.48
CA GLN A 43 6.05 -14.54 -26.87
C GLN A 43 6.83 -13.22 -26.74
N VAL A 44 7.55 -13.02 -25.63
CA VAL A 44 8.44 -11.85 -25.42
C VAL A 44 9.55 -11.80 -26.48
N HIS A 45 10.13 -12.94 -26.86
CA HIS A 45 11.14 -12.99 -27.94
C HIS A 45 10.55 -12.54 -29.29
N THR A 46 9.32 -13.00 -29.59
CA THR A 46 8.60 -12.65 -30.81
C THR A 46 8.22 -11.17 -30.84
N LEU A 47 7.72 -10.63 -29.73
CA LEU A 47 7.43 -9.20 -29.56
C LEU A 47 8.69 -8.34 -29.74
N ARG A 48 9.83 -8.72 -29.15
CA ARG A 48 11.12 -8.02 -29.34
C ARG A 48 11.56 -7.99 -30.80
N LYS A 49 11.38 -9.10 -31.54
CA LYS A 49 11.66 -9.15 -32.99
C LYS A 49 10.77 -8.16 -33.76
N MET A 50 9.46 -8.17 -33.52
CA MET A 50 8.52 -7.26 -34.18
C MET A 50 8.77 -5.78 -33.84
N VAL A 51 9.16 -5.46 -32.59
CA VAL A 51 9.56 -4.10 -32.20
C VAL A 51 10.79 -3.66 -32.99
N LYS A 52 11.84 -4.49 -33.08
CA LYS A 52 13.04 -4.18 -33.87
C LYS A 52 12.72 -3.98 -35.35
N GLU A 53 11.87 -4.83 -35.94
CA GLU A 53 11.42 -4.69 -37.32
C GLU A 53 10.61 -3.40 -37.55
N LYS A 54 9.83 -2.95 -36.56
CA LYS A 54 9.14 -1.65 -36.59
C LYS A 54 10.09 -0.47 -36.44
N GLU A 55 11.09 -0.53 -35.55
CA GLU A 55 12.13 0.49 -35.42
C GLU A 55 12.94 0.65 -36.71
N GLU A 56 13.34 -0.46 -37.33
CA GLU A 56 14.00 -0.46 -38.63
C GLU A 56 13.12 0.14 -39.74
N ALA A 57 11.80 -0.13 -39.73
CA ALA A 57 10.85 0.48 -40.67
C ALA A 57 10.70 1.99 -40.46
N ILE A 58 10.58 2.45 -39.20
CA ILE A 58 10.51 3.88 -38.85
C ILE A 58 11.80 4.60 -39.25
N GLN A 59 12.96 3.98 -39.03
CA GLN A 59 14.25 4.56 -39.42
C GLN A 59 14.39 4.67 -40.96
N ARG A 60 13.89 3.67 -41.71
CA ARG A 60 13.81 3.74 -43.18
C ARG A 60 12.87 4.86 -43.64
N GLN A 61 11.69 5.00 -43.02
CA GLN A 61 10.75 6.10 -43.30
C GLN A 61 11.40 7.47 -43.05
N SER A 62 11.99 7.70 -41.87
CA SER A 62 12.66 8.98 -41.56
C SER A 62 13.82 9.30 -42.52
N THR A 63 14.51 8.27 -43.02
CA THR A 63 15.58 8.42 -44.03
C THR A 63 15.00 8.84 -45.40
N LEU A 64 13.86 8.27 -45.81
CA LEU A 64 13.15 8.66 -47.03
C LEU A 64 12.57 10.08 -46.91
N GLU A 65 11.95 10.43 -45.78
CA GLU A 65 11.40 11.76 -45.52
C GLU A 65 12.48 12.85 -45.59
N LYS A 66 13.67 12.61 -45.03
CA LYS A 66 14.82 13.53 -45.17
C LYS A 66 15.25 13.70 -46.62
N LYS A 67 15.29 12.61 -47.39
CA LYS A 67 15.68 12.63 -48.80
C LYS A 67 14.63 13.33 -49.68
N ILE A 68 13.34 13.25 -49.31
CA ILE A 68 12.26 14.03 -49.94
C ILE A 68 12.45 15.53 -49.68
N HIS A 69 12.65 15.93 -48.42
CA HIS A 69 12.89 17.35 -48.07
C HIS A 69 14.15 17.90 -48.76
N GLU A 70 15.19 17.08 -48.97
CA GLU A 70 16.38 17.47 -49.70
C GLU A 70 16.10 17.70 -51.20
N LEU A 71 15.31 16.83 -51.85
CA LEU A 71 14.90 17.00 -53.25
C LEU A 71 13.93 18.17 -53.46
N GLU A 72 13.07 18.48 -52.48
CA GLU A 72 12.27 19.71 -52.47
C GLU A 72 13.15 20.96 -52.30
N LYS A 73 14.15 20.92 -51.41
CA LYS A 73 15.10 22.02 -51.20
C LYS A 73 16.02 22.26 -52.42
N GLN A 74 16.32 21.21 -53.18
CA GLN A 74 17.00 21.30 -54.48
C GLN A 74 16.07 21.74 -55.63
N GLY A 75 14.79 22.00 -55.35
CA GLY A 75 13.80 22.49 -56.33
C GLY A 75 13.38 21.47 -57.39
N THR A 76 13.82 20.21 -57.27
CA THR A 76 13.64 19.18 -58.31
C THR A 76 12.21 18.64 -58.34
N ILE A 77 11.56 18.60 -57.17
CA ILE A 77 10.17 18.18 -56.99
C ILE A 77 9.41 19.23 -56.17
N LYS A 78 8.09 19.31 -56.39
CA LYS A 78 7.18 20.09 -55.55
C LYS A 78 5.97 19.24 -55.20
N ILE A 79 5.78 18.97 -53.91
CA ILE A 79 4.67 18.13 -53.44
C ILE A 79 3.45 19.01 -53.14
N GLN A 80 2.31 18.66 -53.74
CA GLN A 80 1.03 19.32 -53.45
C GLN A 80 0.02 18.31 -52.90
N LYS A 81 -0.30 18.46 -51.61
CA LYS A 81 -1.32 17.66 -50.92
C LYS A 81 -2.69 18.30 -51.10
N LYS A 82 -3.66 17.55 -51.62
CA LYS A 82 -5.06 18.00 -51.71
C LYS A 82 -5.86 17.56 -50.47
N GLY A 83 -7.03 18.17 -50.27
CA GLY A 83 -7.83 18.02 -49.06
C GLY A 83 -8.33 16.61 -48.75
N ASP A 84 -8.33 15.71 -49.75
CA ASP A 84 -8.83 14.33 -49.66
C ASP A 84 -7.68 13.30 -49.45
N GLY A 85 -6.55 13.77 -48.92
CA GLY A 85 -5.39 12.92 -48.57
C GLY A 85 -4.43 12.60 -49.70
N ASP A 86 -4.87 12.65 -50.96
CA ASP A 86 -4.06 12.36 -52.15
C ASP A 86 -2.91 13.37 -52.39
N ILE A 87 -1.80 12.87 -52.92
CA ILE A 87 -0.50 13.55 -52.99
C ILE A 87 0.03 13.54 -54.42
N SER A 88 0.00 14.70 -55.09
CA SER A 88 0.60 14.87 -56.42
C SER A 88 2.04 15.38 -56.31
N ILE A 89 2.97 14.72 -56.99
CA ILE A 89 4.37 15.14 -57.14
C ILE A 89 4.56 15.69 -58.56
N LEU A 90 4.97 16.95 -58.68
CA LEU A 90 5.25 17.57 -59.99
C LEU A 90 6.75 17.91 -60.11
N PRO A 91 7.44 17.46 -61.19
CA PRO A 91 8.76 17.97 -61.55
C PRO A 91 8.67 19.43 -61.99
N VAL A 92 9.62 20.27 -61.55
CA VAL A 92 9.66 21.69 -61.93
C VAL A 92 10.63 21.89 -63.11
N ALA A 93 10.08 22.14 -64.30
CA ALA A 93 10.88 22.50 -65.47
C ALA A 93 11.23 24.00 -65.44
N LEU A 94 12.52 24.31 -65.58
CA LEU A 94 13.01 25.68 -65.79
C LEU A 94 12.93 26.06 -67.27
N GLY A 95 12.58 27.32 -67.54
CA GLY A 95 12.71 27.96 -68.85
C GLY A 95 12.78 29.49 -68.66
N SER A 96 13.36 30.26 -69.59
CA SER A 96 14.09 29.90 -70.82
C SER A 96 15.05 31.05 -71.17
N GLY A 97 16.20 30.79 -71.80
CA GLY A 97 17.20 31.84 -72.00
C GLY A 97 18.45 31.49 -72.82
N MET A 98 18.29 31.43 -74.15
CA MET A 98 19.32 31.59 -75.20
C MET A 98 20.45 30.53 -75.35
N VAL A 99 20.67 30.19 -76.62
CA VAL A 99 21.70 29.33 -77.27
C VAL A 99 23.12 29.97 -77.27
N PRO A 100 24.26 29.28 -77.61
CA PRO A 100 24.34 28.14 -78.55
C PRO A 100 25.39 27.00 -78.33
N ALA A 101 25.17 25.93 -79.11
CA ALA A 101 26.13 25.03 -79.80
C ALA A 101 27.24 24.25 -79.03
N GLY A 102 27.33 22.94 -79.32
CA GLY A 102 28.56 22.15 -79.10
C GLY A 102 28.41 20.62 -79.08
N ALA A 103 28.90 19.96 -80.14
CA ALA A 103 29.28 18.54 -80.23
C ALA A 103 28.22 17.42 -80.05
N GLU A 104 28.27 16.46 -80.98
CA GLU A 104 27.48 15.24 -81.05
C GLU A 104 27.99 14.13 -80.10
N ALA A 105 27.10 13.20 -79.72
CA ALA A 105 27.37 11.75 -79.81
C ALA A 105 26.06 10.92 -79.77
N VAL A 106 25.94 9.97 -80.69
CA VAL A 106 24.92 8.90 -80.81
C VAL A 106 25.70 7.57 -81.01
N PRO A 107 25.10 6.35 -81.05
CA PRO A 107 23.72 5.93 -80.70
C PRO A 107 23.60 4.61 -79.89
N GLY A 108 22.38 4.32 -79.39
CA GLY A 108 21.74 2.99 -79.48
C GLY A 108 22.24 1.84 -78.57
N THR A 109 21.65 0.63 -78.60
CA THR A 109 20.36 0.20 -79.20
C THR A 109 19.75 -1.00 -78.42
N CYS A 110 18.44 -1.20 -78.57
CA CYS A 110 17.60 -2.36 -78.21
C CYS A 110 18.27 -3.74 -77.94
N ALA A 111 17.86 -4.43 -76.85
CA ALA A 111 17.45 -5.86 -76.87
C ALA A 111 16.89 -6.36 -75.51
N THR A 112 15.95 -7.31 -75.57
CA THR A 112 15.66 -8.34 -74.54
C THR A 112 16.13 -9.71 -75.12
N PRO A 113 16.12 -10.88 -74.43
CA PRO A 113 15.59 -11.23 -73.09
C PRO A 113 16.59 -12.04 -72.21
N GLY A 114 16.14 -12.67 -71.13
CA GLY A 114 16.93 -13.64 -70.33
C GLY A 114 16.12 -14.35 -69.24
N ALA A 115 16.51 -15.58 -68.86
CA ALA A 115 15.80 -16.44 -67.92
C ALA A 115 16.67 -16.90 -66.71
N VAL A 116 16.07 -17.67 -65.80
CA VAL A 116 16.60 -18.07 -64.47
C VAL A 116 17.80 -19.03 -64.48
N PRO A 117 18.53 -19.10 -63.35
CA PRO A 117 18.98 -20.37 -62.78
C PRO A 117 18.59 -20.56 -61.30
N SER A 118 18.72 -21.78 -60.74
CA SER A 118 18.20 -22.17 -59.42
C SER A 118 19.17 -23.06 -58.61
N VAL A 119 19.32 -22.80 -57.30
CA VAL A 119 20.05 -23.65 -56.31
C VAL A 119 19.51 -23.37 -54.87
N PRO A 120 19.82 -24.18 -53.81
CA PRO A 120 19.05 -25.36 -53.39
C PRO A 120 18.36 -25.23 -52.00
N LEU A 121 17.64 -26.28 -51.59
CA LEU A 121 17.02 -26.43 -50.25
C LEU A 121 17.89 -27.25 -49.27
N PRO A 122 17.85 -26.98 -47.95
CA PRO A 122 18.48 -27.80 -46.91
C PRO A 122 17.60 -29.01 -46.44
N PRO A 123 18.20 -30.02 -45.76
CA PRO A 123 17.54 -31.30 -45.45
C PRO A 123 16.70 -31.32 -44.15
N PRO A 124 15.80 -32.32 -43.97
CA PRO A 124 14.97 -32.49 -42.77
C PRO A 124 15.67 -33.28 -41.62
N PRO A 125 15.25 -33.07 -40.36
CA PRO A 125 15.74 -33.82 -39.18
C PRO A 125 15.08 -35.22 -39.00
N PRO A 126 15.68 -36.12 -38.19
CA PRO A 126 15.23 -37.51 -38.02
C PRO A 126 14.01 -37.70 -37.08
N PRO A 127 13.33 -38.86 -37.13
CA PRO A 127 12.12 -39.15 -36.34
C PRO A 127 12.39 -39.55 -34.88
N LEU A 128 11.38 -39.35 -34.02
CA LEU A 128 11.36 -39.76 -32.61
C LEU A 128 10.87 -41.22 -32.42
N PRO A 129 11.33 -41.95 -31.38
CA PRO A 129 10.79 -43.27 -31.02
C PRO A 129 9.33 -43.24 -30.52
N ALA A 130 8.64 -44.37 -30.62
CA ALA A 130 7.22 -44.52 -30.26
C ALA A 130 6.98 -44.96 -28.79
N LEU A 131 5.73 -44.77 -28.32
CA LEU A 131 5.25 -45.22 -27.01
C LEU A 131 5.09 -46.75 -26.92
N PRO A 132 5.17 -47.30 -25.70
CA PRO A 132 3.99 -47.90 -25.05
C PRO A 132 3.78 -47.35 -23.62
N GLY A 133 2.63 -47.51 -22.95
CA GLY A 133 1.36 -48.15 -23.30
C GLY A 133 0.36 -48.09 -22.12
N SER A 134 -0.93 -48.31 -22.37
CA SER A 134 -2.05 -48.30 -21.39
C SER A 134 -2.01 -49.53 -20.44
N PRO A 135 -2.82 -49.67 -19.34
CA PRO A 135 -4.28 -49.41 -19.29
C PRO A 135 -4.90 -48.87 -17.95
N GLU A 136 -6.24 -48.65 -17.98
CA GLU A 136 -7.14 -48.58 -16.81
C GLU A 136 -7.54 -49.99 -16.30
N PRO A 137 -8.27 -50.15 -15.18
CA PRO A 137 -9.74 -49.98 -15.07
C PRO A 137 -10.17 -48.97 -13.97
N GLY A 138 -11.42 -48.46 -13.86
CA GLY A 138 -12.71 -49.16 -13.65
C GLY A 138 -12.84 -49.62 -12.18
N TRP A 139 -13.89 -49.39 -11.37
CA TRP A 139 -15.34 -49.10 -11.50
C TRP A 139 -15.75 -48.11 -10.36
N ALA A 140 -16.76 -47.22 -10.36
CA ALA A 140 -18.13 -47.12 -10.89
C ALA A 140 -19.25 -47.47 -9.86
N LEU A 141 -20.14 -46.48 -9.55
CA LEU A 141 -21.42 -46.53 -8.78
C LEU A 141 -21.29 -46.77 -7.24
N GLN A 142 -22.22 -46.38 -6.33
CA GLN A 142 -23.53 -45.68 -6.41
C GLN A 142 -23.94 -44.97 -5.07
N THR A 143 -24.92 -44.04 -5.14
CA THR A 143 -26.00 -43.60 -4.18
C THR A 143 -26.03 -44.00 -2.68
N SER A 144 -26.73 -43.33 -1.75
CA SER A 144 -27.36 -41.98 -1.59
C SER A 144 -28.05 -41.88 -0.20
N LEU A 145 -28.65 -40.72 0.15
CA LEU A 145 -29.42 -40.40 1.40
C LEU A 145 -28.61 -40.39 2.72
N GLY A 146 -28.92 -39.54 3.72
CA GLY A 146 -29.82 -38.37 3.73
C GLY A 146 -30.19 -37.87 5.15
N THR A 147 -30.47 -36.56 5.30
CA THR A 147 -31.08 -35.86 6.47
C THR A 147 -30.30 -35.88 7.82
N SER A 148 -30.40 -34.91 8.76
CA SER A 148 -31.17 -33.64 8.89
C SER A 148 -30.46 -32.62 9.84
N GLY A 149 -30.79 -31.32 9.75
CA GLY A 149 -30.53 -30.28 10.78
C GLY A 149 -31.73 -30.07 11.74
N PRO A 150 -32.01 -28.86 12.33
CA PRO A 150 -31.29 -27.57 12.24
C PRO A 150 -31.28 -26.64 13.53
N GLN A 151 -30.46 -25.56 13.48
CA GLN A 151 -30.57 -24.16 13.99
C GLN A 151 -31.34 -23.65 15.26
N GLN A 152 -30.68 -22.71 16.00
CA GLN A 152 -31.16 -21.42 16.60
C GLN A 152 -32.09 -21.42 17.85
N PRO A 153 -32.43 -20.29 18.57
CA PRO A 153 -32.38 -18.83 18.25
C PRO A 153 -31.95 -17.77 19.34
N PHE A 154 -32.18 -16.47 19.00
CA PHE A 154 -32.05 -15.11 19.63
C PHE A 154 -32.38 -14.92 21.16
N HIS A 155 -32.29 -13.75 21.87
CA HIS A 155 -32.28 -12.27 21.63
C HIS A 155 -31.43 -11.52 22.72
N GLY A 156 -31.20 -10.17 22.75
CA GLY A 156 -31.26 -9.11 21.71
C GLY A 156 -32.07 -7.81 21.98
N GLU A 157 -31.61 -6.80 22.76
CA GLU A 157 -32.25 -5.45 22.88
C GLU A 157 -31.30 -4.26 23.28
N ILE A 158 -31.72 -2.99 23.09
CA ILE A 158 -30.95 -1.69 22.95
C ILE A 158 -31.92 -0.49 23.22
N PRO A 159 -31.60 0.82 23.58
CA PRO A 159 -30.35 1.64 23.61
C PRO A 159 -30.11 2.51 24.91
N ALA A 160 -29.16 3.48 24.92
CA ALA A 160 -29.41 4.96 25.10
C ALA A 160 -28.25 5.86 25.69
N ASP A 161 -27.56 6.62 24.81
CA ASP A 161 -27.07 8.02 24.92
C ASP A 161 -26.04 8.56 25.98
N ALA A 162 -25.54 9.77 25.68
CA ALA A 162 -24.80 10.78 26.47
C ALA A 162 -23.26 10.68 26.70
N GLN A 163 -22.58 11.75 26.27
CA GLN A 163 -21.22 12.24 26.61
C GLN A 163 -21.35 13.73 27.06
N PRO A 164 -20.30 14.44 27.55
CA PRO A 164 -19.04 14.03 28.21
C PRO A 164 -18.74 14.87 29.50
N GLN A 165 -17.56 14.71 30.10
CA GLN A 165 -16.59 15.79 30.51
C GLN A 165 -15.81 15.61 31.83
N ASP A 166 -14.56 16.09 31.75
CA ASP A 166 -13.66 16.73 32.74
C ASP A 166 -13.05 15.98 33.94
N ILE A 167 -11.75 16.24 34.13
CA ILE A 167 -10.86 15.72 35.18
C ILE A 167 -10.19 16.92 35.89
N PRO A 168 -10.45 17.16 37.19
CA PRO A 168 -9.71 18.14 37.99
C PRO A 168 -8.31 17.64 38.41
N SER A 169 -7.37 18.57 38.59
CA SER A 169 -5.95 18.29 38.85
C SER A 169 -5.59 18.17 40.35
N LEU A 170 -4.51 17.43 40.64
CA LEU A 170 -3.93 17.27 41.98
C LEU A 170 -2.81 18.31 42.25
N PRO A 171 -2.72 18.90 43.46
CA PRO A 171 -1.61 19.75 43.87
C PRO A 171 -0.44 18.96 44.48
N VAL A 172 0.76 19.53 44.44
CA VAL A 172 2.00 19.00 45.03
C VAL A 172 2.30 19.70 46.35
N PRO A 173 2.83 19.00 47.38
CA PRO A 173 4.04 19.53 48.03
C PRO A 173 5.08 18.48 48.47
N VAL A 174 6.33 18.95 48.52
CA VAL A 174 7.51 18.46 49.24
C VAL A 174 8.12 19.70 49.97
N PRO A 175 9.16 19.67 50.85
CA PRO A 175 10.17 18.61 51.08
C PRO A 175 10.67 18.39 52.53
N TRP A 176 11.68 17.50 52.67
CA TRP A 176 12.84 17.51 53.60
C TRP A 176 12.98 16.44 54.72
N ARG A 177 14.11 15.69 54.61
CA ARG A 177 15.13 15.31 55.63
C ARG A 177 14.92 14.18 56.67
N GLN A 178 15.75 13.15 56.47
CA GLN A 178 16.74 12.59 57.43
C GLN A 178 16.29 11.68 58.61
N SER A 179 16.43 10.37 58.36
CA SER A 179 17.15 9.35 59.17
C SER A 179 16.94 9.24 60.69
N LEU A 180 16.58 8.04 61.17
CA LEU A 180 17.40 7.21 62.08
C LEU A 180 16.86 5.74 62.15
N THR A 181 17.38 4.90 63.06
CA THR A 181 17.31 3.42 63.00
C THR A 181 16.49 2.81 64.20
N PRO A 182 16.58 1.52 64.65
CA PRO A 182 15.36 0.68 64.67
C PRO A 182 15.00 -0.13 65.97
N SER A 183 13.69 -0.43 66.14
CA SER A 183 13.13 -1.51 67.00
C SER A 183 13.28 -1.36 68.53
N PRO A 184 12.68 -2.23 69.40
CA PRO A 184 11.70 -3.33 69.17
C PRO A 184 10.46 -3.36 70.12
N ARG A 185 9.49 -4.28 69.86
CA ARG A 185 8.63 -5.12 70.78
C ARG A 185 8.05 -4.53 72.10
N GLU A 186 6.86 -4.89 72.64
CA GLU A 186 5.84 -5.94 72.40
C GLU A 186 4.57 -5.69 73.27
N LYS A 187 3.38 -6.18 72.88
CA LYS A 187 2.37 -6.93 73.72
C LYS A 187 1.00 -7.14 73.04
N PHE A 188 0.28 -8.17 73.48
CA PHE A 188 -1.02 -8.74 73.01
C PHE A 188 -2.18 -8.40 74.00
N PRO A 189 -3.44 -8.92 73.93
CA PRO A 189 -4.12 -9.86 72.99
C PRO A 189 -5.57 -9.47 72.53
N PHE A 190 -6.26 -10.42 71.84
CA PHE A 190 -7.70 -10.48 71.45
C PHE A 190 -8.15 -9.55 70.29
N PHE A 191 -9.10 -9.94 69.42
CA PHE A 191 -10.07 -11.07 69.42
C PHE A 191 -9.90 -12.06 68.24
N LEU A 192 -10.51 -13.25 68.37
CA LEU A 192 -10.71 -14.18 67.23
C LEU A 192 -11.85 -13.69 66.32
N GLY A 193 -11.75 -13.94 65.01
CA GLY A 193 -12.85 -13.67 64.06
C GLY A 193 -12.52 -13.76 62.56
N ALA A 194 -11.24 -13.69 62.16
CA ALA A 194 -10.84 -13.49 60.75
C ALA A 194 -10.03 -14.64 60.10
N LEU A 195 -10.03 -15.84 60.68
CA LEU A 195 -9.07 -16.91 60.31
C LEU A 195 -9.46 -17.76 59.07
N GLN A 196 -10.53 -17.43 58.35
CA GLN A 196 -11.03 -18.26 57.23
C GLN A 196 -11.14 -17.55 55.87
N VAL A 197 -10.68 -16.30 55.77
CA VAL A 197 -10.58 -15.55 54.49
C VAL A 197 -9.13 -15.18 54.15
N LEU A 198 -8.24 -15.05 55.15
CA LEU A 198 -6.85 -14.62 54.93
C LEU A 198 -5.91 -15.69 54.35
N ASN A 199 -6.27 -16.99 54.40
CA ASN A 199 -5.42 -18.05 53.83
C ASN A 199 -5.40 -18.08 52.28
N SER A 200 -6.37 -17.45 51.59
CA SER A 200 -6.42 -17.42 50.12
C SER A 200 -5.69 -16.22 49.48
N LEU A 201 -5.19 -15.27 50.27
CA LEU A 201 -4.55 -14.03 49.79
C LEU A 201 -3.03 -13.95 50.03
N VAL A 202 -2.41 -15.01 50.56
CA VAL A 202 -0.96 -15.09 50.80
C VAL A 202 -0.27 -16.10 49.85
N ALA A 203 -1.01 -16.67 48.89
CA ALA A 203 -0.57 -17.79 48.05
C ALA A 203 0.21 -17.41 46.76
N GLN A 204 0.34 -16.13 46.41
CA GLN A 204 1.08 -15.67 45.22
C GLN A 204 2.11 -14.56 45.52
N ALA A 205 3.02 -14.85 46.44
CA ALA A 205 4.31 -14.16 46.52
C ALA A 205 5.29 -14.79 45.52
N VAL A 206 5.81 -13.99 44.58
CA VAL A 206 6.83 -14.44 43.61
C VAL A 206 8.05 -14.97 44.37
N LYS A 207 8.32 -16.27 44.25
CA LYS A 207 9.50 -16.88 44.87
C LYS A 207 10.75 -16.28 44.23
N ILE A 208 11.65 -15.76 45.06
CA ILE A 208 12.97 -15.29 44.60
C ILE A 208 13.76 -16.52 44.12
N LYS A 209 13.83 -16.73 42.80
CA LYS A 209 14.57 -17.84 42.20
C LYS A 209 16.08 -17.72 42.51
N LYS A 210 16.74 -18.86 42.67
CA LYS A 210 18.19 -18.92 42.93
C LYS A 210 18.95 -18.67 41.61
N PRO A 211 20.08 -17.95 41.61
CA PRO A 211 20.92 -17.84 40.43
C PRO A 211 21.42 -19.21 39.96
N ILE A 212 21.24 -19.50 38.67
CA ILE A 212 21.80 -20.69 38.02
C ILE A 212 23.33 -20.57 38.04
N LYS A 213 24.02 -21.67 38.34
CA LYS A 213 25.48 -21.75 38.27
C LYS A 213 25.88 -22.25 36.88
N THR A 214 26.62 -21.44 36.13
CA THR A 214 27.23 -21.86 34.86
C THR A 214 28.65 -22.41 35.10
N LYS A 215 29.08 -23.32 34.23
CA LYS A 215 30.42 -23.96 34.21
C LYS A 215 31.47 -23.03 33.60
N PHE A 216 31.08 -22.22 32.62
CA PHE A 216 31.86 -21.20 31.96
C PHE A 216 31.26 -19.81 32.18
N ARG A 217 32.09 -18.78 31.98
CA ARG A 217 31.64 -17.38 31.96
C ARG A 217 30.90 -17.06 30.66
N MET A 218 29.59 -16.92 30.76
CA MET A 218 28.70 -16.59 29.65
C MET A 218 28.67 -15.09 29.31
N PRO A 219 28.25 -14.70 28.09
CA PRO A 219 28.01 -13.30 27.72
C PRO A 219 26.84 -12.73 28.53
N VAL A 220 26.89 -11.43 28.85
CA VAL A 220 25.77 -10.76 29.51
C VAL A 220 24.70 -10.44 28.47
N PHE A 221 23.52 -11.06 28.61
CA PHE A 221 22.35 -10.69 27.82
C PHE A 221 21.73 -9.42 28.42
N ASN A 222 21.79 -8.31 27.68
CA ASN A 222 21.38 -6.97 28.14
C ASN A 222 19.85 -6.76 28.07
N TRP A 223 19.06 -7.71 28.59
CA TRP A 223 17.62 -7.57 28.71
C TRP A 223 17.22 -6.55 29.80
N VAL A 224 16.04 -5.94 29.64
CA VAL A 224 15.43 -5.08 30.67
C VAL A 224 14.51 -5.95 31.51
N ALA A 225 15.05 -6.54 32.59
CA ALA A 225 14.29 -7.41 33.46
C ALA A 225 13.17 -6.66 34.22
N LEU A 226 11.98 -7.26 34.26
CA LEU A 226 10.88 -6.80 35.12
C LEU A 226 11.26 -7.02 36.59
N LYS A 227 10.88 -6.08 37.47
CA LYS A 227 11.01 -6.27 38.92
C LYS A 227 9.97 -7.31 39.38
N PRO A 228 10.22 -8.12 40.45
CA PRO A 228 9.26 -9.13 40.92
C PRO A 228 7.85 -8.60 41.14
N ASN A 229 7.71 -7.38 41.68
CA ASN A 229 6.44 -6.68 41.90
C ASN A 229 5.65 -6.36 40.61
N GLN A 230 6.25 -6.54 39.44
CA GLN A 230 5.65 -6.32 38.12
C GLN A 230 5.32 -7.63 37.39
N ILE A 231 5.59 -8.79 37.99
CA ILE A 231 5.36 -10.11 37.38
C ILE A 231 3.90 -10.58 37.56
N ASN A 232 3.30 -10.36 38.73
CA ASN A 232 1.92 -10.77 39.03
C ASN A 232 0.94 -10.20 37.98
N GLY A 233 0.13 -11.06 37.37
CA GLY A 233 -0.81 -10.68 36.30
C GLY A 233 -0.19 -10.54 34.91
N THR A 234 1.09 -10.89 34.73
CA THR A 234 1.74 -11.01 33.41
C THR A 234 1.93 -12.48 33.04
N VAL A 235 2.17 -12.76 31.74
CA VAL A 235 2.47 -14.11 31.23
C VAL A 235 3.70 -14.75 31.93
N PHE A 236 4.62 -13.95 32.47
CA PHE A 236 5.79 -14.43 33.22
C PHE A 236 5.43 -14.98 34.61
N ASN A 237 4.16 -14.91 35.03
CA ASN A 237 3.63 -15.59 36.21
C ASN A 237 3.12 -17.01 35.91
N GLU A 238 2.99 -17.37 34.63
CA GLU A 238 2.44 -18.66 34.14
C GLU A 238 3.51 -19.55 33.47
N ILE A 239 4.65 -18.96 33.10
CA ILE A 239 5.81 -19.66 32.50
C ILE A 239 6.79 -20.08 33.60
N ASP A 240 7.34 -21.29 33.49
CA ASP A 240 8.38 -21.82 34.36
C ASP A 240 9.61 -22.28 33.56
N ASP A 241 10.77 -21.71 33.87
CA ASP A 241 12.06 -22.00 33.22
C ASP A 241 12.74 -23.27 33.77
N GLU A 242 12.36 -23.75 34.96
CA GLU A 242 13.01 -24.91 35.59
C GLU A 242 12.86 -26.19 34.76
N ARG A 243 11.67 -26.44 34.17
CA ARG A 243 11.45 -27.58 33.25
C ARG A 243 12.24 -27.46 31.94
N ILE A 244 12.30 -26.25 31.39
CA ILE A 244 12.99 -25.98 30.12
C ILE A 244 14.51 -26.16 30.29
N LEU A 245 15.05 -25.96 31.49
CA LEU A 245 16.44 -26.23 31.84
C LEU A 245 16.74 -27.73 32.04
N GLU A 246 15.74 -28.58 32.30
CA GLU A 246 15.88 -30.03 32.31
C GLU A 246 15.86 -30.62 30.88
N ASP A 247 15.07 -30.03 29.97
CA ASP A 247 14.98 -30.44 28.56
C ASP A 247 16.15 -29.95 27.68
N LEU A 248 16.89 -28.91 28.11
CA LEU A 248 17.95 -28.27 27.33
C LEU A 248 19.35 -28.89 27.56
N ASN A 249 20.10 -29.10 26.46
CA ASN A 249 21.52 -29.43 26.52
C ASN A 249 22.37 -28.21 26.93
N VAL A 250 22.35 -27.87 28.23
CA VAL A 250 23.05 -26.71 28.78
C VAL A 250 24.58 -26.78 28.62
N ASP A 251 25.17 -27.98 28.62
CA ASP A 251 26.61 -28.17 28.40
C ASP A 251 27.05 -27.74 26.99
N GLU A 252 26.27 -28.11 25.96
CA GLU A 252 26.51 -27.67 24.57
C GLU A 252 26.28 -26.16 24.41
N PHE A 253 25.20 -25.62 24.99
CA PHE A 253 24.92 -24.18 24.97
C PHE A 253 26.05 -23.38 25.63
N GLU A 254 26.57 -23.84 26.78
CA GLU A 254 27.71 -23.22 27.42
C GLU A 254 29.00 -23.32 26.59
N GLU A 255 29.27 -24.48 25.99
CA GLU A 255 30.47 -24.68 25.15
C GLU A 255 30.46 -23.80 23.89
N ILE A 256 29.30 -23.59 23.27
CA ILE A 256 29.12 -22.73 22.09
C ILE A 256 29.24 -21.23 22.45
N PHE A 257 28.57 -20.79 23.53
CA PHE A 257 28.42 -19.36 23.81
C PHE A 257 29.42 -18.77 24.83
N LYS A 258 30.27 -19.58 25.47
CA LYS A 258 31.27 -19.11 26.46
C LYS A 258 32.15 -17.97 25.96
N THR A 259 32.41 -17.00 26.83
CA THR A 259 33.28 -15.85 26.51
C THR A 259 34.75 -16.29 26.39
N LYS A 260 35.53 -15.62 25.53
CA LYS A 260 36.99 -15.81 25.42
C LYS A 260 37.77 -15.43 26.70
N ALA A 261 37.12 -14.73 27.63
CA ALA A 261 37.69 -14.30 28.90
C ALA A 261 37.20 -15.18 30.06
N GLN A 262 37.43 -16.49 29.94
CA GLN A 262 37.39 -17.40 31.09
C GLN A 262 38.48 -16.96 32.07
N GLY A 263 38.07 -16.50 33.27
CA GLY A 263 39.02 -16.25 34.34
C GLY A 263 39.59 -17.57 34.87
N PRO A 264 40.69 -17.53 35.65
CA PRO A 264 41.04 -18.68 36.47
C PRO A 264 39.83 -19.05 37.35
N ALA A 265 39.62 -20.35 37.56
CA ALA A 265 38.53 -20.84 38.40
C ALA A 265 38.56 -20.17 39.78
N MET A 266 37.38 -19.94 40.38
CA MET A 266 37.24 -19.22 41.65
C MET A 266 37.77 -20.04 42.83
N ASP A 267 39.08 -19.96 43.07
CA ASP A 267 39.71 -20.40 44.31
C ASP A 267 40.04 -19.20 45.22
N LEU A 268 39.96 -19.43 46.53
CA LEU A 268 39.81 -18.42 47.56
C LEU A 268 41.12 -18.08 48.29
N SER A 269 42.25 -17.98 47.57
CA SER A 269 43.41 -17.25 48.09
C SER A 269 44.37 -16.68 47.03
N SER A 270 44.48 -15.35 46.98
CA SER A 270 45.77 -14.63 46.98
C SER A 270 45.55 -13.12 46.80
N SER A 271 45.97 -12.33 47.78
CA SER A 271 46.03 -10.88 47.63
C SER A 271 47.18 -10.53 46.69
N LYS A 272 46.88 -9.93 45.53
CA LYS A 272 47.88 -9.33 44.64
C LYS A 272 47.59 -7.85 44.44
N GLN A 273 48.55 -7.04 44.88
CA GLN A 273 48.44 -5.58 44.93
C GLN A 273 48.27 -5.00 43.51
N LYS A 274 47.29 -4.12 43.33
CA LYS A 274 47.28 -3.23 42.16
C LYS A 274 48.37 -2.19 42.35
N ILE A 275 49.45 -2.28 41.56
CA ILE A 275 50.38 -1.17 41.37
C ILE A 275 49.59 -0.05 40.67
N PRO A 276 49.45 1.15 41.26
CA PRO A 276 48.81 2.26 40.58
C PRO A 276 49.75 2.78 39.49
N GLN A 277 49.36 2.67 38.22
CA GLN A 277 50.05 3.42 37.17
C GLN A 277 49.91 4.92 37.46
N LYS A 278 51.02 5.64 37.36
CA LYS A 278 51.15 7.06 37.65
C LYS A 278 50.41 7.90 36.59
N GLY A 279 49.10 8.06 36.77
CA GLY A 279 48.32 9.05 36.03
C GLY A 279 48.90 10.45 36.20
N SER A 280 48.79 11.28 35.16
CA SER A 280 49.15 12.69 35.25
C SER A 280 48.25 13.38 36.27
N SER A 281 48.84 14.21 37.14
CA SER A 281 48.13 14.90 38.23
C SER A 281 47.32 16.12 37.73
N LYS A 282 46.57 15.94 36.64
CA LYS A 282 45.69 16.97 36.07
C LYS A 282 44.43 17.11 36.92
N VAL A 283 44.12 18.35 37.30
CA VAL A 283 42.87 18.74 37.97
C VAL A 283 41.74 18.59 36.97
N THR A 284 40.66 17.92 37.39
CA THR A 284 39.41 17.85 36.62
C THR A 284 38.34 18.69 37.30
N LEU A 285 37.59 19.52 36.56
CA LEU A 285 36.51 20.36 37.09
C LEU A 285 35.12 19.89 36.65
N LEU A 286 35.03 19.29 35.46
CA LEU A 286 33.86 18.55 34.99
C LEU A 286 33.61 17.26 35.79
N ASP A 287 32.37 16.76 35.80
CA ASP A 287 32.07 15.41 36.28
C ASP A 287 32.85 14.34 35.49
N ALA A 288 33.24 13.25 36.13
CA ALA A 288 34.06 12.20 35.51
C ALA A 288 33.39 11.55 34.29
N ASN A 289 32.07 11.39 34.27
CA ASN A 289 31.34 10.88 33.11
C ASN A 289 31.19 11.95 32.03
N ARG A 290 30.94 13.20 32.43
CA ARG A 290 30.87 14.36 31.52
C ARG A 290 32.18 14.56 30.76
N ALA A 291 33.31 14.57 31.48
CA ALA A 291 34.65 14.63 30.90
C ALA A 291 34.95 13.42 30.01
N LYS A 292 34.73 12.19 30.50
CA LYS A 292 34.94 10.95 29.70
C LYS A 292 34.15 10.95 28.39
N ASN A 293 32.88 11.35 28.43
CA ASN A 293 32.04 11.38 27.23
C ASN A 293 32.51 12.47 26.25
N LEU A 294 32.93 13.64 26.76
CA LEU A 294 33.53 14.71 25.95
C LEU A 294 34.85 14.24 25.31
N ALA A 295 35.72 13.56 26.06
CA ALA A 295 36.99 13.00 25.57
C ALA A 295 36.78 12.02 24.40
N ILE A 296 35.75 11.17 24.48
CA ILE A 296 35.36 10.25 23.40
C ILE A 296 34.90 11.02 22.17
N THR A 297 34.07 12.06 22.35
CA THR A 297 33.60 12.92 21.26
C THR A 297 34.75 13.69 20.61
N LEU A 298 35.61 14.36 21.38
CA LEU A 298 36.78 15.09 20.85
C LEU A 298 37.77 14.15 20.15
N ARG A 299 37.98 12.93 20.65
CA ARG A 299 38.78 11.90 19.95
C ARG A 299 38.17 11.51 18.60
N LYS A 300 36.83 11.41 18.48
CA LYS A 300 36.15 11.19 17.18
C LYS A 300 36.32 12.38 16.22
N ALA A 301 36.48 13.61 16.74
CA ALA A 301 36.65 14.82 15.94
C ALA A 301 37.98 14.85 15.16
N GLY A 302 39.04 14.30 15.76
CA GLY A 302 40.41 14.34 15.24
C GLY A 302 41.04 15.74 15.20
N LYS A 303 40.49 16.72 15.93
CA LYS A 303 40.86 18.14 15.87
C LYS A 303 41.17 18.71 17.24
N THR A 304 42.03 19.73 17.28
CA THR A 304 42.36 20.50 18.48
C THR A 304 41.18 21.37 18.92
N ALA A 305 41.20 21.75 20.20
CA ALA A 305 40.20 22.66 20.76
C ALA A 305 40.16 24.00 20.02
N ASP A 306 41.32 24.56 19.67
CA ASP A 306 41.42 25.84 18.96
C ASP A 306 40.87 25.76 17.53
N GLU A 307 41.04 24.64 16.81
CA GLU A 307 40.44 24.42 15.50
C GLU A 307 38.91 24.35 15.58
N ILE A 308 38.37 23.62 16.56
CA ILE A 308 36.92 23.52 16.78
C ILE A 308 36.35 24.90 17.13
N CYS A 309 36.99 25.64 18.05
CA CYS A 309 36.53 26.97 18.44
C CYS A 309 36.61 27.99 17.29
N ARG A 310 37.68 27.95 16.46
CA ARG A 310 37.76 28.79 15.24
C ARG A 310 36.68 28.42 14.22
N ALA A 311 36.47 27.14 13.96
CA ALA A 311 35.45 26.67 13.01
C ALA A 311 34.04 27.13 13.41
N ILE A 312 33.71 27.12 14.70
CA ILE A 312 32.43 27.65 15.21
C ILE A 312 32.33 29.16 15.03
N HIS A 313 33.42 29.91 15.27
CA HIS A 313 33.42 31.36 15.13
C HIS A 313 33.18 31.83 13.69
N VAL A 314 33.73 31.10 12.70
CA VAL A 314 33.56 31.41 11.26
C VAL A 314 32.47 30.60 10.57
N PHE A 315 31.78 29.70 11.28
CA PHE A 315 30.76 28.77 10.79
C PHE A 315 31.26 27.78 9.71
N ASP A 316 32.51 27.29 9.82
CA ASP A 316 33.10 26.36 8.84
C ASP A 316 32.63 24.91 9.02
N LEU A 317 31.63 24.53 8.24
CA LEU A 317 31.10 23.17 8.15
C LEU A 317 32.02 22.16 7.42
N LYS A 318 33.08 22.60 6.73
CA LYS A 318 34.09 21.69 6.14
C LYS A 318 35.02 21.14 7.22
N THR A 319 35.45 22.01 8.14
CA THR A 319 36.20 21.59 9.33
C THR A 319 35.29 20.89 10.35
N LEU A 320 34.03 21.34 10.49
CA LEU A 320 33.11 20.88 11.52
C LEU A 320 31.80 20.30 10.91
N PRO A 321 31.78 19.03 10.47
CA PRO A 321 30.61 18.43 9.82
C PRO A 321 29.41 18.32 10.76
N VAL A 322 28.20 18.31 10.20
CA VAL A 322 26.96 18.49 10.97
C VAL A 322 26.72 17.41 12.05
N ASP A 323 26.99 16.13 11.76
CA ASP A 323 27.00 15.04 12.74
C ASP A 323 27.78 15.39 14.01
N PHE A 324 28.91 16.07 13.83
CA PHE A 324 29.80 16.47 14.91
C PHE A 324 29.30 17.73 15.62
N VAL A 325 28.73 18.70 14.89
CA VAL A 325 28.04 19.86 15.48
C VAL A 325 26.93 19.39 16.41
N GLU A 326 26.06 18.48 15.94
CA GLU A 326 24.97 17.90 16.76
C GLU A 326 25.48 17.09 17.95
N CYS A 327 26.56 16.32 17.78
CA CYS A 327 27.21 15.65 18.90
C CYS A 327 27.74 16.65 19.93
N LEU A 328 28.37 17.73 19.47
CA LEU A 328 28.96 18.75 20.34
C LEU A 328 27.91 19.68 20.99
N MET A 329 26.72 19.84 20.39
CA MET A 329 25.58 20.52 21.04
C MET A 329 25.15 19.83 22.34
N ARG A 330 25.34 18.50 22.46
CA ARG A 330 25.11 17.75 23.72
C ARG A 330 26.14 18.09 24.80
N PHE A 331 27.23 18.77 24.44
CA PHE A 331 28.31 19.22 25.33
C PHE A 331 28.34 20.74 25.54
N LEU A 332 27.27 21.47 25.17
CA LEU A 332 27.15 22.89 25.53
C LEU A 332 27.39 23.10 27.05
N PRO A 333 28.20 24.09 27.46
CA PRO A 333 28.50 24.32 28.86
C PRO A 333 27.25 24.78 29.62
N THR A 334 26.91 24.10 30.72
CA THR A 334 25.89 24.56 31.66
C THR A 334 26.41 25.77 32.44
N GLU A 335 25.51 26.62 32.94
CA GLU A 335 25.91 27.79 33.73
C GLU A 335 26.81 27.44 34.92
N ASN A 336 26.63 26.27 35.52
CA ASN A 336 27.40 25.85 36.70
C ASN A 336 28.82 25.41 36.31
N GLU A 337 28.99 24.67 35.21
CA GLU A 337 30.30 24.41 34.61
C GLU A 337 31.01 25.74 34.28
N VAL A 338 30.32 26.70 33.67
CA VAL A 338 30.86 28.04 33.36
C VAL A 338 31.24 28.85 34.61
N LYS A 339 30.45 28.79 35.69
CA LYS A 339 30.75 29.46 36.97
C LYS A 339 32.03 28.89 37.60
N VAL A 340 32.20 27.56 37.61
CA VAL A 340 33.41 26.89 38.14
C VAL A 340 34.64 27.19 37.30
N LEU A 341 34.54 27.09 35.97
CA LEU A 341 35.64 27.42 35.05
C LEU A 341 36.11 28.87 35.20
N ARG A 342 35.18 29.83 35.23
CA ARG A 342 35.49 31.26 35.44
C ARG A 342 36.08 31.57 36.82
N LEU A 343 35.77 30.77 37.85
CA LEU A 343 36.39 30.90 39.17
C LEU A 343 37.85 30.43 39.13
N TYR A 344 38.12 29.27 38.55
CA TYR A 344 39.47 28.72 38.40
C TYR A 344 40.40 29.68 37.62
N GLU A 345 39.90 30.28 36.53
CA GLU A 345 40.61 31.31 35.77
C GLU A 345 40.84 32.60 36.60
N ARG A 346 39.83 33.09 37.33
CA ARG A 346 39.95 34.28 38.19
C ARG A 346 41.00 34.09 39.30
N GLU A 347 41.10 32.89 39.85
CA GLU A 347 42.09 32.51 40.86
C GLU A 347 43.53 32.36 40.30
N ARG A 348 43.74 32.61 39.00
CA ARG A 348 45.03 32.52 38.29
C ARG A 348 45.73 31.16 38.47
N LYS A 349 44.94 30.09 38.62
CA LYS A 349 45.47 28.72 38.69
C LYS A 349 46.01 28.31 37.30
N PRO A 350 47.15 27.59 37.21
CA PRO A 350 47.73 27.20 35.92
C PRO A 350 46.74 26.41 35.07
N LEU A 351 46.60 26.78 33.79
CA LEU A 351 45.70 26.12 32.84
C LEU A 351 46.29 24.80 32.32
N GLU A 352 47.60 24.66 32.42
CA GLU A 352 48.40 23.47 32.11
C GLU A 352 48.10 22.31 33.06
N ASN A 353 47.64 22.64 34.27
CA ASN A 353 47.22 21.68 35.29
C ASN A 353 45.81 21.12 35.05
N LEU A 354 45.03 21.64 34.10
CA LEU A 354 43.68 21.13 33.82
C LEU A 354 43.70 19.86 32.95
N SER A 355 42.63 19.07 33.03
CA SER A 355 42.31 18.07 32.00
C SER A 355 42.20 18.72 30.62
N ASP A 356 42.46 17.98 29.55
CA ASP A 356 42.37 18.53 28.20
C ASP A 356 40.90 18.80 27.81
N GLU A 357 39.97 18.08 28.44
CA GLU A 357 38.53 18.24 28.41
C GLU A 357 38.06 19.53 29.10
N ASP A 358 38.60 19.85 30.28
CA ASP A 358 38.34 21.13 30.97
C ASP A 358 38.97 22.31 30.21
N ARG A 359 40.16 22.14 29.63
CA ARG A 359 40.79 23.17 28.81
C ARG A 359 39.97 23.44 27.55
N PHE A 360 39.43 22.39 26.91
CA PHE A 360 38.44 22.54 25.84
C PHE A 360 37.21 23.30 26.34
N MET A 361 36.59 22.87 27.44
CA MET A 361 35.35 23.47 27.95
C MET A 361 35.54 24.95 28.34
N MET A 362 36.71 25.31 28.87
CA MET A 362 37.13 26.69 29.13
C MET A 362 37.09 27.53 27.85
N GLN A 363 37.74 27.07 26.77
CA GLN A 363 37.77 27.78 25.48
C GLN A 363 36.39 27.82 24.81
N PHE A 364 35.67 26.69 24.82
CA PHE A 364 34.32 26.55 24.28
C PHE A 364 33.34 27.52 24.96
N SER A 365 33.40 27.65 26.29
CA SER A 365 32.57 28.59 27.07
C SER A 365 32.86 30.08 26.86
N LYS A 366 33.96 30.42 26.18
CA LYS A 366 34.32 31.80 25.80
C LYS A 366 33.81 32.20 24.42
N ILE A 367 33.23 31.27 23.65
CA ILE A 367 32.61 31.58 22.35
C ILE A 367 31.34 32.39 22.60
N GLU A 368 31.33 33.63 22.10
CA GLU A 368 30.16 34.52 22.21
C GLU A 368 28.95 33.88 21.51
N ARG A 369 27.78 33.89 22.18
CA ARG A 369 26.51 33.38 21.65
C ARG A 369 26.60 31.95 21.08
N LEU A 370 27.44 31.11 21.71
CA LEU A 370 27.75 29.73 21.33
C LEU A 370 26.51 28.90 20.96
N MET A 371 25.47 28.90 21.79
CA MET A 371 24.27 28.10 21.56
C MET A 371 23.58 28.48 20.24
N GLN A 372 23.53 29.77 19.91
CA GLN A 372 22.96 30.27 18.67
C GLN A 372 23.86 29.89 17.48
N LYS A 373 25.18 30.11 17.57
CA LYS A 373 26.13 29.74 16.50
C LYS A 373 26.09 28.24 16.19
N MET A 374 26.09 27.37 17.20
CA MET A 374 25.95 25.92 17.04
C MET A 374 24.61 25.51 16.41
N THR A 375 23.50 26.12 16.85
CA THR A 375 22.16 25.85 16.28
C THR A 375 22.08 26.24 14.80
N ILE A 376 22.71 27.36 14.44
CA ILE A 376 22.77 27.86 13.05
C ILE A 376 23.66 26.95 12.19
N MET A 377 24.82 26.49 12.71
CA MET A 377 25.66 25.53 11.98
C MET A 377 24.91 24.23 11.68
N ALA A 378 24.18 23.68 12.66
CA ALA A 378 23.36 22.49 12.45
C ALA A 378 22.26 22.72 11.40
N PHE A 379 21.53 23.84 11.52
CA PHE A 379 20.52 24.24 10.54
C PHE A 379 21.08 24.40 9.11
N ILE A 380 22.20 25.11 8.94
CA ILE A 380 22.83 25.33 7.63
C ILE A 380 23.30 24.01 7.01
N GLY A 381 23.83 23.08 7.82
CA GLY A 381 24.23 21.75 7.36
C GLY A 381 23.04 20.91 6.87
N ASN A 382 21.96 20.86 7.65
CA ASN A 382 20.81 19.99 7.36
C ASN A 382 19.84 20.58 6.33
N PHE A 383 19.79 21.91 6.14
CA PHE A 383 18.79 22.61 5.32
C PHE A 383 18.57 22.00 3.93
N ALA A 384 19.64 21.67 3.21
CA ALA A 384 19.55 21.15 1.85
C ALA A 384 18.85 19.78 1.79
N GLU A 385 19.18 18.89 2.74
CA GLU A 385 18.58 17.56 2.84
C GLU A 385 17.14 17.65 3.35
N SER A 386 16.85 18.51 4.33
CA SER A 386 15.48 18.76 4.79
C SER A 386 14.58 19.25 3.66
N VAL A 387 15.01 20.23 2.84
CA VAL A 387 14.25 20.66 1.66
C VAL A 387 14.06 19.51 0.67
N GLN A 388 15.09 18.69 0.44
CA GLN A 388 15.05 17.54 -0.48
C GLN A 388 14.07 16.45 -0.01
N MET A 389 13.94 16.22 1.31
CA MET A 389 13.02 15.24 1.88
C MET A 389 11.56 15.74 1.99
N LEU A 390 11.35 17.02 2.27
CA LEU A 390 10.00 17.60 2.46
C LEU A 390 9.30 17.90 1.13
N THR A 391 10.01 18.42 0.13
CA THR A 391 9.46 18.78 -1.19
C THR A 391 8.63 17.64 -1.85
N PRO A 392 9.14 16.40 -2.00
CA PRO A 392 8.38 15.33 -2.67
C PRO A 392 7.16 14.85 -1.87
N GLN A 393 7.15 15.02 -0.53
CA GLN A 393 6.01 14.68 0.31
C GLN A 393 4.86 15.69 0.09
N LEU A 394 5.19 16.99 0.06
CA LEU A 394 4.24 18.04 -0.28
C LEU A 394 3.68 17.86 -1.69
N HIS A 395 4.54 17.60 -2.69
CA HIS A 395 4.11 17.39 -4.07
C HIS A 395 3.24 16.13 -4.24
N ALA A 396 3.49 15.06 -3.47
CA ALA A 396 2.63 13.89 -3.44
C ALA A 396 1.23 14.22 -2.87
N ILE A 397 1.16 14.97 -1.76
CA ILE A 397 -0.11 15.44 -1.18
C ILE A 397 -0.89 16.32 -2.17
N ILE A 398 -0.23 17.29 -2.82
CA ILE A 398 -0.87 18.15 -3.82
C ILE A 398 -1.41 17.33 -4.99
N ALA A 399 -0.57 16.49 -5.60
CA ALA A 399 -0.94 15.71 -6.77
C ALA A 399 -2.05 14.69 -6.47
N ALA A 400 -2.02 14.03 -5.30
CA ALA A 400 -3.09 13.14 -4.87
C ALA A 400 -4.40 13.92 -4.64
N SER A 401 -4.38 14.98 -3.83
CA SER A 401 -5.57 15.76 -3.49
C SER A 401 -6.24 16.38 -4.73
N VAL A 402 -5.45 16.98 -5.63
CA VAL A 402 -5.97 17.59 -6.86
C VAL A 402 -6.50 16.51 -7.82
N SER A 403 -5.82 15.36 -7.96
CA SER A 403 -6.24 14.33 -8.92
C SER A 403 -7.54 13.63 -8.50
N ILE A 404 -7.71 13.27 -7.23
CA ILE A 404 -8.99 12.68 -6.75
C ILE A 404 -10.15 13.70 -6.81
N LYS A 405 -9.89 14.99 -6.53
CA LYS A 405 -10.91 16.05 -6.54
C LYS A 405 -11.36 16.43 -7.95
N SER A 406 -10.48 16.28 -8.96
CA SER A 406 -10.75 16.66 -10.36
C SER A 406 -11.20 15.51 -11.26
N SER A 407 -10.96 14.24 -10.89
CA SER A 407 -11.34 13.08 -11.71
C SER A 407 -12.86 12.97 -11.92
N GLN A 408 -13.30 13.26 -13.14
CA GLN A 408 -14.71 13.10 -13.53
C GLN A 408 -15.08 11.62 -13.67
N LYS A 409 -14.12 10.74 -13.99
CA LYS A 409 -14.35 9.29 -14.03
C LYS A 409 -14.63 8.74 -12.63
N LEU A 410 -13.84 9.12 -11.61
CA LEU A 410 -14.09 8.75 -10.21
C LEU A 410 -15.46 9.23 -9.74
N LYS A 411 -15.81 10.49 -10.03
CA LYS A 411 -17.14 11.03 -9.75
C LYS A 411 -18.26 10.19 -10.36
N LYS A 412 -18.10 9.71 -11.61
CA LYS A 412 -19.08 8.85 -12.28
C LYS A 412 -19.18 7.44 -11.69
N ILE A 413 -18.06 6.87 -11.24
CA ILE A 413 -18.04 5.60 -10.49
C ILE A 413 -18.85 5.74 -9.18
N LEU A 414 -18.64 6.83 -8.43
CA LEU A 414 -19.37 7.12 -7.19
C LEU A 414 -20.87 7.37 -7.43
N GLU A 415 -21.24 8.00 -8.55
CA GLU A 415 -22.63 8.16 -8.99
C GLU A 415 -23.31 6.79 -9.26
N ILE A 416 -22.61 5.85 -9.92
CA ILE A 416 -23.10 4.49 -10.18
C ILE A 416 -23.28 3.72 -8.86
N ILE A 417 -22.33 3.84 -7.93
CA ILE A 417 -22.43 3.26 -6.59
C ILE A 417 -23.63 3.84 -5.82
N LEU A 418 -23.84 5.16 -5.88
CA LEU A 418 -24.98 5.82 -5.25
C LEU A 418 -26.32 5.33 -5.82
N ALA A 419 -26.43 5.22 -7.15
CA ALA A 419 -27.64 4.75 -7.82
C ALA A 419 -28.00 3.30 -7.43
N LEU A 420 -27.02 2.39 -7.44
CA LEU A 420 -27.22 0.99 -7.04
C LEU A 420 -27.49 0.86 -5.53
N GLY A 421 -26.76 1.60 -4.70
CA GLY A 421 -26.95 1.64 -3.25
C GLY A 421 -28.34 2.14 -2.86
N ASN A 422 -28.84 3.19 -3.52
CA ASN A 422 -30.22 3.67 -3.35
C ASN A 422 -31.23 2.61 -3.80
N TYR A 423 -31.07 2.02 -5.00
CA TYR A 423 -31.98 0.98 -5.49
C TYR A 423 -32.11 -0.20 -4.51
N MET A 424 -31.01 -0.60 -3.87
CA MET A 424 -31.00 -1.67 -2.86
C MET A 424 -31.61 -1.29 -1.50
N ASN A 425 -31.60 -0.01 -1.11
CA ASN A 425 -31.97 0.43 0.24
C ASN A 425 -33.32 1.19 0.33
N SER A 426 -33.83 1.75 -0.78
CA SER A 426 -35.00 2.64 -0.82
C SER A 426 -36.22 2.14 -0.03
N SER A 427 -36.54 0.85 -0.11
CA SER A 427 -37.73 0.26 0.52
C SER A 427 -37.64 0.06 2.04
N LYS A 428 -36.45 0.23 2.64
CA LYS A 428 -36.22 0.02 4.09
C LYS A 428 -35.54 1.19 4.81
N ARG A 429 -34.78 2.01 4.07
CA ARG A 429 -33.98 3.12 4.63
C ARG A 429 -34.16 4.44 3.88
N GLY A 430 -35.06 4.48 2.90
CA GLY A 430 -35.19 5.62 1.98
C GLY A 430 -34.01 5.75 1.01
N ALA A 431 -34.01 6.83 0.23
CA ALA A 431 -32.94 7.19 -0.69
C ALA A 431 -32.09 8.33 -0.11
N VAL A 432 -30.80 8.33 -0.42
CA VAL A 432 -29.82 9.34 0.03
C VAL A 432 -29.14 10.03 -1.15
N TYR A 433 -28.64 11.25 -0.93
CA TYR A 433 -27.92 12.04 -1.95
C TYR A 433 -26.40 11.80 -1.97
N GLY A 434 -25.87 10.99 -1.04
CA GLY A 434 -24.44 10.68 -0.94
C GLY A 434 -24.16 9.68 0.18
N PHE A 435 -22.91 9.24 0.30
CA PHE A 435 -22.43 8.31 1.32
C PHE A 435 -21.03 8.71 1.81
N LYS A 436 -20.65 8.24 3.01
CA LYS A 436 -19.30 8.43 3.57
C LYS A 436 -18.29 7.50 2.88
N LEU A 437 -17.04 7.93 2.72
CA LEU A 437 -16.00 7.18 1.99
C LEU A 437 -15.78 5.75 2.50
N GLN A 438 -15.93 5.50 3.81
CA GLN A 438 -15.81 4.15 4.39
C GLN A 438 -16.80 3.13 3.76
N SER A 439 -17.91 3.58 3.17
CA SER A 439 -18.87 2.71 2.47
C SER A 439 -18.30 2.01 1.24
N LEU A 440 -17.13 2.44 0.71
CA LEU A 440 -16.45 1.78 -0.40
C LEU A 440 -15.91 0.39 -0.04
N ASP A 441 -15.48 0.17 1.21
CA ASP A 441 -15.00 -1.14 1.67
C ASP A 441 -16.15 -2.18 1.71
N LEU A 442 -17.39 -1.75 2.00
CA LEU A 442 -18.59 -2.60 2.05
C LEU A 442 -18.99 -3.20 0.68
N LEU A 443 -18.45 -2.68 -0.42
CA LEU A 443 -18.70 -3.19 -1.79
C LEU A 443 -18.02 -4.57 -2.02
N LEU A 444 -17.02 -4.91 -1.21
CA LEU A 444 -16.37 -6.22 -1.20
C LEU A 444 -17.16 -7.24 -0.35
N GLU A 445 -17.74 -6.77 0.77
CA GLU A 445 -18.50 -7.62 1.70
C GLU A 445 -19.87 -8.03 1.14
N THR A 446 -20.52 -7.11 0.41
CA THR A 446 -21.85 -7.33 -0.18
C THR A 446 -21.76 -8.36 -1.31
N LYS A 447 -22.32 -9.57 -1.12
CA LYS A 447 -22.27 -10.67 -2.10
C LYS A 447 -23.61 -10.92 -2.80
N SER A 448 -23.54 -11.55 -3.98
CA SER A 448 -24.70 -12.09 -4.69
C SER A 448 -25.36 -13.23 -3.91
N THR A 449 -26.64 -13.51 -4.20
CA THR A 449 -27.41 -14.61 -3.57
C THR A 449 -26.75 -15.97 -3.72
N ASP A 450 -26.14 -16.23 -4.89
CA ASP A 450 -25.38 -17.46 -5.17
C ASP A 450 -23.93 -17.42 -4.65
N ARG A 451 -23.53 -16.32 -4.00
CA ARG A 451 -22.20 -16.04 -3.43
C ARG A 451 -21.02 -16.09 -4.40
N LYS A 452 -21.25 -16.22 -5.72
CA LYS A 452 -20.18 -16.28 -6.73
C LYS A 452 -19.48 -14.96 -6.99
N GLN A 453 -20.08 -13.82 -6.60
CA GLN A 453 -19.49 -12.50 -6.82
C GLN A 453 -19.88 -11.47 -5.76
N THR A 454 -19.17 -10.34 -5.74
CA THR A 454 -19.46 -9.19 -4.89
C THR A 454 -20.21 -8.09 -5.65
N LEU A 455 -20.76 -7.10 -4.95
CA LEU A 455 -21.33 -5.91 -5.56
C LEU A 455 -20.30 -5.15 -6.39
N LEU A 456 -19.02 -5.11 -5.95
CA LEU A 456 -17.94 -4.51 -6.73
C LEU A 456 -17.69 -5.21 -8.08
N HIS A 457 -17.80 -6.54 -8.14
CA HIS A 457 -17.75 -7.28 -9.41
C HIS A 457 -18.91 -6.90 -10.34
N TYR A 458 -20.12 -6.79 -9.80
CA TYR A 458 -21.28 -6.37 -10.59
C TYR A 458 -21.11 -4.93 -11.12
N ILE A 459 -20.62 -4.00 -10.29
CA ILE A 459 -20.29 -2.63 -10.68
C ILE A 459 -19.23 -2.61 -11.80
N SER A 460 -18.14 -3.37 -11.65
CA SER A 460 -17.07 -3.49 -12.67
C SER A 460 -17.63 -3.94 -14.04
N ASN A 461 -18.51 -4.95 -14.06
CA ASN A 461 -19.17 -5.36 -15.30
C ASN A 461 -20.09 -4.27 -15.88
N VAL A 462 -20.93 -3.64 -15.06
CA VAL A 462 -21.82 -2.54 -15.51
C VAL A 462 -21.03 -1.36 -16.06
N VAL A 463 -19.90 -1.02 -15.43
CA VAL A 463 -18.98 0.02 -15.92
C VAL A 463 -18.36 -0.39 -17.26
N ARG A 464 -17.80 -1.60 -17.36
CA ARG A 464 -17.19 -2.11 -18.59
C ARG A 464 -18.17 -2.16 -19.77
N GLU A 465 -19.42 -2.54 -19.54
CA GLU A 465 -20.42 -2.76 -20.59
C GLU A 465 -21.24 -1.49 -20.95
N LYS A 466 -21.46 -0.55 -20.02
CA LYS A 466 -22.31 0.65 -20.25
C LYS A 466 -21.58 1.99 -20.13
N TYR A 467 -20.43 2.02 -19.45
CA TYR A 467 -19.68 3.24 -19.16
C TYR A 467 -18.18 3.06 -19.44
N GLN A 468 -17.84 2.38 -20.54
CA GLN A 468 -16.47 1.93 -20.86
C GLN A 468 -15.41 3.06 -20.78
N HIS A 469 -15.81 4.31 -21.07
CA HIS A 469 -14.97 5.50 -20.94
C HIS A 469 -14.53 5.83 -19.49
N VAL A 470 -15.18 5.29 -18.46
CA VAL A 470 -14.80 5.42 -17.04
C VAL A 470 -14.20 4.15 -16.43
N ALA A 471 -14.10 3.04 -17.16
CA ALA A 471 -13.51 1.80 -16.63
C ALA A 471 -12.09 2.02 -16.08
N LEU A 472 -11.26 2.74 -16.84
CA LEU A 472 -9.91 3.14 -16.44
C LEU A 472 -9.89 4.42 -15.57
N PHE A 473 -10.88 4.64 -14.69
CA PHE A 473 -10.92 5.83 -13.82
C PHE A 473 -9.65 5.99 -12.98
N TYR A 474 -9.10 4.87 -12.52
CA TYR A 474 -7.90 4.81 -11.69
C TYR A 474 -6.65 5.38 -12.36
N ASN A 475 -6.62 5.54 -13.68
CA ASN A 475 -5.53 6.22 -14.40
C ASN A 475 -5.58 7.76 -14.26
N GLU A 476 -6.66 8.32 -13.71
CA GLU A 476 -6.72 9.74 -13.33
C GLU A 476 -6.21 9.98 -11.90
N LEU A 477 -6.09 8.94 -11.07
CA LEU A 477 -5.73 9.04 -9.66
C LEU A 477 -4.21 8.89 -9.48
N HIS A 478 -3.51 9.98 -9.20
CA HIS A 478 -2.04 10.04 -9.18
C HIS A 478 -1.50 10.19 -7.76
N TYR A 479 -0.33 9.62 -7.47
CA TYR A 479 0.40 9.74 -6.18
C TYR A 479 -0.34 9.29 -4.90
N VAL A 480 -1.58 8.83 -4.97
CA VAL A 480 -2.44 8.46 -3.82
C VAL A 480 -1.75 7.52 -2.82
N GLU A 481 -1.07 6.49 -3.29
CA GLU A 481 -0.31 5.55 -2.43
C GLU A 481 0.86 6.21 -1.68
N LYS A 482 1.52 7.19 -2.29
CA LYS A 482 2.62 7.94 -1.67
C LYS A 482 2.07 8.96 -0.68
N ALA A 483 0.99 9.66 -1.04
CA ALA A 483 0.29 10.61 -0.17
C ALA A 483 -0.29 9.94 1.09
N ALA A 484 -0.74 8.68 0.98
CA ALA A 484 -1.17 7.86 2.12
C ALA A 484 -0.07 7.60 3.17
N ALA A 485 1.21 7.67 2.80
CA ALA A 485 2.34 7.47 3.70
C ALA A 485 2.87 8.77 4.34
N VAL A 486 2.37 9.94 3.94
CA VAL A 486 2.87 11.25 4.39
C VAL A 486 2.17 11.71 5.67
N SER A 487 2.95 11.99 6.72
CA SER A 487 2.47 12.74 7.89
C SER A 487 2.52 14.24 7.61
N LEU A 488 1.44 14.78 7.04
CA LEU A 488 1.36 16.19 6.63
C LEU A 488 1.56 17.14 7.82
N GLU A 489 1.07 16.80 9.01
CA GLU A 489 1.28 17.59 10.22
C GLU A 489 2.78 17.74 10.57
N ASN A 490 3.54 16.63 10.56
CA ASN A 490 4.98 16.66 10.80
C ASN A 490 5.70 17.49 9.74
N VAL A 491 5.36 17.28 8.46
CA VAL A 491 5.93 18.07 7.33
C VAL A 491 5.68 19.57 7.51
N LEU A 492 4.49 19.99 7.99
CA LEU A 492 4.22 21.40 8.29
C LEU A 492 4.97 21.93 9.52
N LEU A 493 5.30 21.08 10.50
CA LEU A 493 6.14 21.45 11.64
C LEU A 493 7.61 21.61 11.21
N ASP A 494 8.13 20.69 10.41
CA ASP A 494 9.49 20.76 9.88
C ASP A 494 9.71 22.01 9.01
N VAL A 495 8.75 22.38 8.15
CA VAL A 495 8.80 23.62 7.37
C VAL A 495 8.81 24.87 8.25
N LYS A 496 8.11 24.87 9.39
CA LYS A 496 8.15 25.98 10.38
C LYS A 496 9.48 26.03 11.12
N GLU A 497 10.08 24.89 11.44
CA GLU A 497 11.41 24.85 12.06
C GLU A 497 12.50 25.31 11.08
N LEU A 498 12.38 25.00 9.78
CA LEU A 498 13.26 25.58 8.75
C LEU A 498 13.09 27.11 8.65
N GLN A 499 11.87 27.63 8.72
CA GLN A 499 11.60 29.08 8.82
C GLN A 499 12.31 29.69 10.04
N ARG A 500 12.09 29.11 11.23
CA ARG A 500 12.70 29.57 12.49
C ARG A 500 14.23 29.53 12.43
N GLY A 501 14.80 28.53 11.76
CA GLY A 501 16.24 28.42 11.50
C GLY A 501 16.77 29.53 10.60
N LEU A 502 16.08 29.86 9.50
CA LEU A 502 16.49 30.95 8.62
C LEU A 502 16.35 32.32 9.29
N GLU A 503 15.27 32.55 10.05
CA GLU A 503 15.08 33.77 10.84
C GLU A 503 16.17 33.97 11.89
N LEU A 504 16.57 32.90 12.59
CA LEU A 504 17.70 32.92 13.52
C LEU A 504 19.03 33.21 12.79
N THR A 505 19.23 32.62 11.62
CA THR A 505 20.42 32.84 10.77
C THR A 505 20.50 34.29 10.27
N LYS A 506 19.38 34.87 9.83
CA LYS A 506 19.27 36.29 9.48
C LYS A 506 19.60 37.20 10.66
N ARG A 507 19.06 36.90 11.84
CA ARG A 507 19.32 37.67 13.08
C ARG A 507 20.80 37.64 13.46
N GLU A 508 21.44 36.49 13.34
CA GLU A 508 22.88 36.31 13.55
C GLU A 508 23.72 37.18 12.61
N TYR A 509 23.39 37.16 11.31
CA TYR A 509 24.05 37.99 10.31
C TYR A 509 23.88 39.49 10.63
N THR A 510 22.68 39.96 10.97
CA THR A 510 22.46 41.39 11.31
C THR A 510 23.19 41.86 12.57
N MET A 511 23.58 40.97 13.47
CA MET A 511 24.41 41.31 14.65
C MET A 511 25.92 41.35 14.32
N HIS A 512 26.33 40.70 13.22
CA HIS A 512 27.72 40.49 12.84
C HIS A 512 27.88 40.58 11.30
N ASP A 513 27.54 41.75 10.72
CA ASP A 513 27.34 42.04 9.26
C ASP A 513 28.56 41.80 8.34
N HIS A 514 29.61 41.17 8.86
CA HIS A 514 30.86 40.88 8.19
C HIS A 514 31.00 39.39 7.77
N ASN A 515 30.08 38.51 8.19
CA ASN A 515 30.13 37.09 7.82
C ASN A 515 29.51 36.84 6.43
N THR A 516 30.36 36.70 5.42
CA THR A 516 29.96 36.42 4.04
C THR A 516 29.25 35.09 3.86
N MET A 517 29.69 34.02 4.54
CA MET A 517 29.05 32.70 4.40
C MET A 517 27.58 32.72 4.81
N LEU A 518 27.25 33.36 5.94
CA LEU A 518 25.85 33.54 6.36
C LEU A 518 25.04 34.34 5.33
N LYS A 519 25.62 35.41 4.77
CA LYS A 519 25.00 36.24 3.72
C LYS A 519 24.68 35.42 2.47
N ASP A 520 25.68 34.71 1.95
CA ASP A 520 25.59 33.90 0.74
C ASP A 520 24.59 32.74 0.93
N PHE A 521 24.60 32.11 2.12
CA PHE A 521 23.62 31.10 2.49
C PHE A 521 22.19 31.66 2.51
N ILE A 522 21.95 32.81 3.16
CA ILE A 522 20.62 33.42 3.23
C ILE A 522 20.11 33.73 1.82
N GLN A 523 20.91 34.43 1.01
CA GLN A 523 20.54 34.81 -0.36
C GLN A 523 20.27 33.58 -1.26
N SER A 524 21.09 32.53 -1.12
CA SER A 524 20.97 31.30 -1.93
C SER A 524 19.80 30.39 -1.55
N ASN A 525 19.20 30.57 -0.37
CA ASN A 525 18.24 29.60 0.21
C ASN A 525 16.90 30.20 0.65
N GLU A 526 16.82 31.51 0.87
CA GLU A 526 15.55 32.19 1.22
C GLU A 526 14.45 31.94 0.17
N GLY A 527 14.77 32.06 -1.13
CA GLY A 527 13.82 31.77 -2.20
C GLY A 527 13.36 30.30 -2.25
N LYS A 528 14.23 29.36 -1.85
CA LYS A 528 13.90 27.93 -1.76
C LYS A 528 12.97 27.66 -0.59
N LEU A 529 13.25 28.26 0.57
CA LEU A 529 12.41 28.12 1.75
C LEU A 529 11.05 28.76 1.56
N LYS A 530 11.00 29.97 0.96
CA LYS A 530 9.73 30.60 0.60
C LYS A 530 8.90 29.70 -0.32
N LYS A 531 9.50 29.14 -1.37
CA LYS A 531 8.81 28.18 -2.23
C LYS A 531 8.31 26.97 -1.43
N LEU A 532 9.11 26.43 -0.49
CA LEU A 532 8.69 25.30 0.34
C LEU A 532 7.52 25.67 1.26
N GLN A 533 7.46 26.90 1.79
CA GLN A 533 6.33 27.43 2.56
C GLN A 533 5.07 27.60 1.69
N ASP A 534 5.23 28.11 0.46
CA ASP A 534 4.15 28.26 -0.52
C ASP A 534 3.61 26.87 -0.95
N ASP A 535 4.48 25.92 -1.32
CA ASP A 535 4.14 24.52 -1.62
C ASP A 535 3.48 23.84 -0.41
N ALA A 536 3.93 24.12 0.82
CA ALA A 536 3.35 23.58 2.06
C ALA A 536 1.94 24.10 2.32
N LYS A 537 1.69 25.39 2.08
CA LYS A 537 0.36 25.99 2.14
C LYS A 537 -0.57 25.38 1.09
N ILE A 538 -0.10 25.26 -0.16
CA ILE A 538 -0.87 24.66 -1.25
C ILE A 538 -1.20 23.19 -0.95
N ALA A 539 -0.28 22.43 -0.36
CA ALA A 539 -0.52 21.04 0.06
C ALA A 539 -1.61 20.95 1.13
N GLN A 540 -1.55 21.78 2.18
CA GLN A 540 -2.60 21.79 3.21
C GLN A 540 -3.94 22.23 2.63
N ASP A 541 -3.99 23.37 1.93
CA ASP A 541 -5.25 23.92 1.38
C ASP A 541 -5.90 22.92 0.40
N ALA A 542 -5.12 22.27 -0.47
CA ALA A 542 -5.62 21.27 -1.42
C ALA A 542 -6.10 19.97 -0.73
N PHE A 543 -5.41 19.52 0.31
CA PHE A 543 -5.82 18.36 1.11
C PHE A 543 -7.11 18.65 1.87
N ASP A 544 -7.17 19.78 2.57
CA ASP A 544 -8.35 20.29 3.28
C ASP A 544 -9.58 20.30 2.37
N ASP A 545 -9.42 20.84 1.16
CA ASP A 545 -10.46 20.91 0.13
C ASP A 545 -10.89 19.54 -0.38
N ALA A 546 -9.96 18.59 -0.56
CA ALA A 546 -10.28 17.23 -0.99
C ALA A 546 -11.06 16.49 0.10
N VAL A 547 -10.62 16.54 1.36
CA VAL A 547 -11.31 15.90 2.49
C VAL A 547 -12.73 16.47 2.67
N LYS A 548 -12.89 17.80 2.60
CA LYS A 548 -14.22 18.45 2.61
C LYS A 548 -15.08 18.04 1.42
N TYR A 549 -14.51 17.92 0.21
CA TYR A 549 -15.23 17.56 -1.01
C TYR A 549 -15.86 16.17 -0.95
N PHE A 550 -15.19 15.20 -0.31
CA PHE A 550 -15.74 13.87 -0.05
C PHE A 550 -16.54 13.76 1.27
N GLY A 551 -16.87 14.90 1.91
CA GLY A 551 -17.74 14.97 3.08
C GLY A 551 -17.11 14.52 4.40
N GLU A 552 -15.78 14.53 4.50
CA GLU A 552 -15.02 14.27 5.73
C GLU A 552 -14.49 15.57 6.37
N ASN A 553 -13.86 15.46 7.55
CA ASN A 553 -13.34 16.61 8.29
C ASN A 553 -11.80 16.57 8.35
N PRO A 554 -11.07 17.50 7.71
CA PRO A 554 -9.60 17.47 7.69
C PRO A 554 -8.96 17.67 9.07
N LYS A 555 -9.70 18.21 10.06
CA LYS A 555 -9.21 18.28 11.45
C LYS A 555 -9.15 16.92 12.16
N THR A 556 -9.80 15.89 11.62
CA THR A 556 -9.87 14.54 12.21
C THR A 556 -9.43 13.43 11.26
N THR A 557 -9.33 13.72 9.95
CA THR A 557 -8.98 12.74 8.92
C THR A 557 -7.64 13.10 8.27
N PRO A 558 -6.50 12.55 8.76
CA PRO A 558 -5.18 12.78 8.15
C PRO A 558 -5.00 12.01 6.83
N PRO A 559 -3.97 12.32 6.02
CA PRO A 559 -3.66 11.64 4.76
C PRO A 559 -3.60 10.10 4.88
N SER A 560 -3.04 9.62 6.00
CA SER A 560 -2.87 8.22 6.37
C SER A 560 -4.17 7.48 6.76
N VAL A 561 -5.30 8.18 6.83
CA VAL A 561 -6.65 7.59 6.95
C VAL A 561 -7.42 7.77 5.65
N PHE A 562 -7.35 8.97 5.06
CA PHE A 562 -8.13 9.38 3.89
C PHE A 562 -7.70 8.67 2.59
N PHE A 563 -6.43 8.79 2.18
CA PHE A 563 -5.97 8.23 0.91
C PHE A 563 -6.02 6.69 0.82
N PRO A 564 -5.75 5.92 1.91
CA PRO A 564 -5.90 4.47 1.89
C PRO A 564 -7.26 3.94 1.46
N VAL A 565 -8.36 4.69 1.65
CA VAL A 565 -9.70 4.26 1.17
C VAL A 565 -9.69 4.17 -0.36
N PHE A 566 -9.16 5.17 -1.04
CA PHE A 566 -9.01 5.17 -2.50
C PHE A 566 -8.02 4.09 -2.98
N VAL A 567 -6.92 3.86 -2.24
CA VAL A 567 -5.95 2.77 -2.56
C VAL A 567 -6.62 1.40 -2.48
N ARG A 568 -7.34 1.10 -1.38
CA ARG A 568 -8.07 -0.16 -1.22
C ARG A 568 -9.13 -0.32 -2.30
N PHE A 569 -9.93 0.71 -2.56
CA PHE A 569 -10.97 0.69 -3.58
C PHE A 569 -10.42 0.46 -4.99
N VAL A 570 -9.36 1.17 -5.40
CA VAL A 570 -8.72 0.98 -6.72
C VAL A 570 -8.12 -0.42 -6.87
N LYS A 571 -7.43 -0.92 -5.83
CA LYS A 571 -6.87 -2.28 -5.84
C LYS A 571 -7.98 -3.35 -5.97
N ALA A 572 -9.04 -3.22 -5.17
CA ALA A 572 -10.18 -4.13 -5.20
C ALA A 572 -10.96 -4.07 -6.51
N TYR A 573 -11.09 -2.87 -7.13
CA TYR A 573 -11.75 -2.71 -8.43
C TYR A 573 -10.97 -3.43 -9.53
N LYS A 574 -9.64 -3.26 -9.60
CA LYS A 574 -8.77 -3.95 -10.57
C LYS A 574 -8.85 -5.47 -10.41
N GLN A 575 -8.76 -5.96 -9.18
CA GLN A 575 -8.93 -7.39 -8.89
C GLN A 575 -10.30 -7.91 -9.35
N ALA A 576 -11.39 -7.17 -9.09
CA ALA A 576 -12.73 -7.54 -9.53
C ALA A 576 -12.90 -7.50 -11.06
N GLU A 577 -12.17 -6.62 -11.76
CA GLU A 577 -12.10 -6.55 -13.23
C GLU A 577 -11.36 -7.77 -13.82
N GLU A 578 -10.23 -8.16 -13.23
CA GLU A 578 -9.46 -9.36 -13.57
C GLU A 578 -10.25 -10.66 -13.31
N GLU A 579 -10.89 -10.79 -12.14
CA GLU A 579 -11.74 -11.94 -11.80
C GLU A 579 -12.98 -12.03 -12.71
N ASN A 580 -13.57 -10.89 -13.10
CA ASN A 580 -14.66 -10.83 -14.09
C ASN A 580 -14.22 -11.26 -15.50
N GLU A 581 -13.03 -10.85 -15.94
CA GLU A 581 -12.43 -11.29 -17.21
C GLU A 581 -12.18 -12.80 -17.22
N LEU A 582 -11.58 -13.34 -16.15
CA LEU A 582 -11.29 -14.76 -16.01
C LEU A 582 -12.58 -15.59 -16.03
N ARG A 583 -13.62 -15.17 -15.29
CA ARG A 583 -14.91 -15.85 -15.29
C ARG A 583 -15.57 -15.84 -16.67
N LYS A 584 -15.59 -14.69 -17.36
CA LYS A 584 -16.17 -14.58 -18.71
C LYS A 584 -15.44 -15.49 -19.72
N LYS A 585 -14.11 -15.61 -19.63
CA LYS A 585 -13.30 -16.55 -20.44
C LYS A 585 -13.60 -18.02 -20.11
N GLN A 586 -13.79 -18.36 -18.83
CA GLN A 586 -14.19 -19.72 -18.41
C GLN A 586 -15.61 -20.09 -18.89
N GLU A 587 -16.57 -19.17 -18.77
CA GLU A 587 -17.94 -19.34 -19.27
C GLU A 587 -17.97 -19.50 -20.79
N GLN A 588 -17.18 -18.70 -21.53
CA GLN A 588 -17.01 -18.85 -22.98
C GLN A 588 -16.40 -20.20 -23.37
N ALA A 589 -15.30 -20.61 -22.75
CA ALA A 589 -14.64 -21.89 -23.05
C ALA A 589 -15.49 -23.12 -22.66
N LEU A 590 -16.40 -22.99 -21.68
CA LEU A 590 -17.38 -24.03 -21.35
C LEU A 590 -18.50 -24.09 -22.40
N MET A 591 -19.00 -22.94 -22.86
CA MET A 591 -20.02 -22.86 -23.92
C MET A 591 -19.49 -23.39 -25.26
N GLU A 592 -18.24 -23.07 -25.59
CA GLU A 592 -17.52 -23.57 -26.77
C GLU A 592 -17.41 -25.10 -26.73
N LYS A 593 -16.94 -25.67 -25.62
CA LYS A 593 -16.87 -27.14 -25.44
C LYS A 593 -18.23 -27.84 -25.48
N LEU A 594 -19.30 -27.20 -25.01
CA LEU A 594 -20.66 -27.73 -25.14
C LEU A 594 -21.11 -27.75 -26.61
N MET A 595 -20.84 -26.67 -27.36
CA MET A 595 -21.14 -26.60 -28.79
C MET A 595 -20.30 -27.58 -29.63
N GLU A 596 -19.02 -27.77 -29.29
CA GLU A 596 -18.17 -28.82 -29.88
C GLU A 596 -18.72 -30.22 -29.60
N GLN A 597 -19.15 -30.50 -28.36
CA GLN A 597 -19.72 -31.78 -27.97
C GLN A 597 -21.05 -32.07 -28.68
N GLU A 598 -21.92 -31.08 -28.80
CA GLU A 598 -23.19 -31.17 -29.52
C GLU A 598 -22.94 -31.43 -31.03
N ALA A 599 -22.04 -30.67 -31.66
CA ALA A 599 -21.67 -30.87 -33.06
C ALA A 599 -20.97 -32.23 -33.33
N LEU A 600 -20.24 -32.76 -32.34
CA LEU A 600 -19.66 -34.11 -32.41
C LEU A 600 -20.74 -35.19 -32.31
N MET A 601 -21.75 -35.02 -31.45
CA MET A 601 -22.91 -35.91 -31.37
C MET A 601 -23.73 -35.89 -32.67
N GLU A 602 -24.04 -34.71 -33.23
CA GLU A 602 -24.74 -34.60 -34.52
C GLU A 602 -23.98 -35.28 -35.68
N GLN A 603 -22.64 -35.23 -35.68
CA GLN A 603 -21.83 -35.95 -36.66
C GLN A 603 -21.80 -37.47 -36.44
N GLN A 604 -21.96 -37.92 -35.20
CA GLN A 604 -21.97 -39.35 -34.86
C GLN A 604 -23.33 -39.97 -35.21
N ASP A 605 -24.45 -39.30 -34.90
CA ASP A 605 -25.79 -39.75 -35.27
C ASP A 605 -26.03 -39.75 -36.80
N GLN A 606 -25.39 -38.84 -37.54
CA GLN A 606 -25.41 -38.88 -39.01
C GLN A 606 -24.57 -40.01 -39.62
N LYS A 607 -23.71 -40.68 -38.85
CA LYS A 607 -22.96 -41.89 -39.25
C LYS A 607 -23.65 -43.19 -38.81
N SER A 608 -24.57 -43.16 -37.85
CA SER A 608 -25.36 -44.31 -37.40
C SER A 608 -26.20 -44.91 -38.55
N PRO A 609 -26.06 -46.22 -38.90
CA PRO A 609 -26.64 -46.80 -40.11
C PRO A 609 -28.16 -46.62 -40.28
N GLY A 610 -28.92 -46.65 -39.18
CA GLY A 610 -30.38 -46.49 -39.20
C GLY A 610 -30.86 -45.07 -39.56
N HIS A 611 -30.04 -44.03 -39.34
CA HIS A 611 -30.52 -42.65 -39.46
C HIS A 611 -30.74 -42.23 -40.92
N LYS A 612 -29.99 -42.80 -41.88
CA LYS A 612 -30.19 -42.54 -43.32
C LYS A 612 -31.60 -42.94 -43.79
N SER A 613 -32.05 -44.14 -43.41
CA SER A 613 -33.41 -44.62 -43.73
C SER A 613 -34.50 -43.74 -43.12
N ARG A 614 -34.32 -43.32 -41.86
CA ARG A 614 -35.29 -42.46 -41.16
C ARG A 614 -35.36 -41.06 -41.79
N ARG A 615 -34.21 -40.48 -42.15
CA ARG A 615 -34.13 -39.15 -42.81
C ARG A 615 -34.78 -39.18 -44.19
N GLN A 616 -34.52 -40.23 -44.99
CA GLN A 616 -35.19 -40.45 -46.28
C GLN A 616 -36.71 -40.61 -46.13
N GLN A 617 -37.21 -41.34 -45.14
CA GLN A 617 -38.66 -41.39 -44.86
C GLN A 617 -39.23 -40.02 -44.45
N GLN A 618 -38.53 -39.27 -43.59
CA GLN A 618 -38.95 -37.95 -43.14
C GLN A 618 -39.02 -36.95 -44.32
N GLU A 619 -38.04 -36.98 -45.21
CA GLU A 619 -37.97 -36.17 -46.44
C GLU A 619 -39.03 -36.59 -47.46
N LEU A 620 -39.29 -37.89 -47.63
CA LEU A 620 -40.36 -38.39 -48.49
C LEU A 620 -41.74 -37.95 -47.98
N ILE A 621 -41.98 -37.98 -46.66
CA ILE A 621 -43.22 -37.48 -46.05
C ILE A 621 -43.34 -35.96 -46.20
N ALA A 622 -42.24 -35.21 -46.09
CA ALA A 622 -42.24 -33.77 -46.32
C ALA A 622 -42.51 -33.41 -47.79
N GLU A 623 -41.93 -34.14 -48.74
CA GLU A 623 -42.15 -33.97 -50.18
C GLU A 623 -43.58 -34.38 -50.59
N LEU A 624 -44.12 -35.47 -50.03
CA LEU A 624 -45.53 -35.85 -50.22
C LEU A 624 -46.48 -34.77 -49.70
N ARG A 625 -46.20 -34.16 -48.54
CA ARG A 625 -46.96 -33.00 -48.03
C ARG A 625 -46.81 -31.78 -48.94
N ARG A 626 -45.61 -31.47 -49.46
CA ARG A 626 -45.39 -30.38 -50.44
C ARG A 626 -46.17 -30.61 -51.74
N ARG A 627 -46.29 -31.86 -52.19
CA ARG A 627 -47.07 -32.21 -53.40
C ARG A 627 -48.57 -32.10 -53.16
N GLN A 628 -49.10 -32.62 -52.05
CA GLN A 628 -50.52 -32.46 -51.69
C GLN A 628 -50.96 -31.00 -51.58
N VAL A 629 -50.08 -30.10 -51.14
CA VAL A 629 -50.35 -28.65 -51.06
C VAL A 629 -50.31 -27.94 -52.42
N LYS A 630 -49.79 -28.58 -53.48
CA LYS A 630 -49.52 -27.92 -54.77
C LYS A 630 -50.62 -28.04 -55.84
N ASP A 631 -51.47 -29.07 -55.76
CA ASP A 631 -52.54 -29.29 -56.76
C ASP A 631 -53.85 -28.53 -56.46
N ASN A 632 -54.09 -28.09 -55.22
CA ASN A 632 -55.27 -27.28 -54.90
C ASN A 632 -54.97 -25.78 -55.06
N ARG A 633 -55.35 -25.19 -56.20
CA ARG A 633 -55.40 -23.73 -56.35
C ARG A 633 -56.63 -23.24 -57.13
N HIS A 634 -57.20 -22.16 -56.60
CA HIS A 634 -58.34 -21.36 -57.10
C HIS A 634 -59.74 -21.99 -56.88
N VAL A 635 -60.58 -21.30 -56.11
CA VAL A 635 -61.81 -20.63 -56.61
C VAL A 635 -62.24 -19.56 -55.59
N TYR A 636 -62.28 -18.31 -56.07
CA TYR A 636 -63.09 -17.12 -55.70
C TYR A 636 -63.34 -16.61 -54.26
N GLU A 637 -63.17 -15.28 -54.18
CA GLU A 637 -63.93 -14.24 -53.42
C GLU A 637 -64.05 -14.26 -51.89
N GLY A 638 -64.37 -13.06 -51.36
CA GLY A 638 -64.59 -12.78 -49.94
C GLY A 638 -63.85 -11.54 -49.43
N LYS A 639 -64.41 -10.34 -49.65
CA LYS A 639 -64.16 -9.22 -48.72
C LYS A 639 -64.99 -9.49 -47.47
N ASP A 640 -64.41 -9.44 -46.28
CA ASP A 640 -65.20 -9.43 -45.06
C ASP A 640 -64.66 -8.42 -44.04
N GLY A 641 -65.41 -7.34 -43.85
CA GLY A 641 -65.11 -6.26 -42.90
C GLY A 641 -65.78 -6.44 -41.53
N ALA A 642 -66.47 -7.57 -41.31
CA ALA A 642 -67.39 -7.76 -40.17
C ALA A 642 -66.76 -7.61 -38.78
N ILE A 643 -65.43 -7.69 -38.63
CA ILE A 643 -64.76 -7.62 -37.31
C ILE A 643 -64.70 -6.19 -36.76
N GLU A 644 -64.48 -5.17 -37.60
CA GLU A 644 -64.38 -3.77 -37.16
C GLU A 644 -65.76 -3.18 -36.75
N ASP A 645 -66.83 -3.58 -37.45
CA ASP A 645 -68.20 -3.15 -37.13
C ASP A 645 -68.69 -3.72 -35.79
N ILE A 646 -68.33 -4.96 -35.45
CA ILE A 646 -68.69 -5.58 -34.16
C ILE A 646 -68.06 -4.84 -32.98
N ILE A 647 -66.78 -4.44 -33.10
CA ILE A 647 -66.06 -3.67 -32.08
C ILE A 647 -66.66 -2.27 -31.93
N THR A 648 -67.14 -1.68 -33.04
CA THR A 648 -67.79 -0.36 -33.05
C THR A 648 -69.19 -0.40 -32.44
N ALA A 649 -69.97 -1.46 -32.69
CA ALA A 649 -71.32 -1.62 -32.14
C ALA A 649 -71.34 -1.72 -30.61
N LEU A 650 -70.40 -2.47 -30.01
CA LEU A 650 -70.32 -2.69 -28.56
C LEU A 650 -69.98 -1.43 -27.74
N LYS A 651 -69.51 -0.34 -28.38
CA LYS A 651 -69.14 0.92 -27.70
C LYS A 651 -70.22 2.00 -27.70
N LYS A 652 -71.35 1.81 -28.39
CA LYS A 652 -72.28 2.91 -28.71
C LYS A 652 -73.63 2.91 -27.99
N ASN A 653 -74.00 1.81 -27.31
CA ASN A 653 -75.28 1.70 -26.60
C ASN A 653 -75.10 1.82 -25.08
N ASN A 654 -75.46 2.98 -24.55
CA ASN A 654 -75.56 3.28 -23.13
C ASN A 654 -76.85 4.09 -22.93
N ILE A 655 -77.71 3.76 -21.95
CA ILE A 655 -78.69 4.64 -21.26
C ILE A 655 -79.67 3.84 -20.35
N THR A 656 -79.58 4.22 -19.09
CA THR A 656 -80.40 4.05 -17.87
C THR A 656 -81.94 3.81 -17.92
N LYS A 657 -82.48 3.24 -16.82
CA LYS A 657 -83.57 3.85 -15.99
C LYS A 657 -83.87 3.13 -14.64
N PHE A 658 -83.66 3.85 -13.52
CA PHE A 658 -84.52 4.11 -12.32
C PHE A 658 -85.63 3.11 -11.86
N PRO A 659 -85.97 3.01 -10.54
CA PRO A 659 -86.37 4.14 -9.66
C PRO A 659 -85.85 4.13 -8.19
N ASN A 660 -86.63 4.65 -7.22
CA ASN A 660 -86.16 5.50 -6.10
C ASN A 660 -87.00 5.38 -4.78
N VAL A 661 -86.48 5.99 -3.69
CA VAL A 661 -87.10 6.45 -2.41
C VAL A 661 -87.34 5.46 -1.23
N HIS A 662 -87.05 6.00 -0.01
CA HIS A 662 -87.42 5.61 1.36
C HIS A 662 -86.44 4.72 2.17
N SER A 663 -86.20 4.90 3.49
CA SER A 663 -85.82 6.07 4.33
C SER A 663 -86.22 5.82 5.80
N ARG A 664 -85.28 5.91 6.78
CA ARG A 664 -85.53 6.31 8.19
C ARG A 664 -84.26 6.27 9.08
N VAL A 665 -84.02 7.34 9.86
CA VAL A 665 -83.85 7.39 11.35
C VAL A 665 -82.71 6.54 12.01
N ARG A 666 -81.88 7.03 12.95
CA ARG A 666 -81.87 8.29 13.76
C ARG A 666 -80.44 8.68 14.24
N ILE A 667 -80.19 9.99 14.26
CA ILE A 667 -79.52 10.82 15.30
C ILE A 667 -78.77 10.10 16.43
N SER A 668 -77.50 10.51 16.66
CA SER A 668 -77.00 10.89 17.99
C SER A 668 -75.82 11.88 17.85
N SER A 669 -75.69 12.82 18.79
CA SER A 669 -74.76 13.97 18.71
C SER A 669 -74.18 14.33 20.06
N SER A 670 -72.93 14.80 20.11
CA SER A 670 -72.56 15.93 20.97
C SER A 670 -71.24 16.60 20.55
N THR A 671 -71.15 17.90 20.76
CA THR A 671 -69.94 18.72 20.69
C THR A 671 -69.43 19.04 22.10
N ALA A 672 -68.12 19.27 22.24
CA ALA A 672 -67.56 20.10 23.31
C ALA A 672 -66.20 20.68 22.87
N VAL A 673 -66.00 21.97 23.12
CA VAL A 673 -64.70 22.67 23.08
C VAL A 673 -64.66 23.55 24.31
N VAL A 674 -63.60 23.44 25.12
CA VAL A 674 -63.30 24.32 26.25
C VAL A 674 -61.78 24.43 26.35
N GLU A 675 -61.26 25.63 26.60
CA GLU A 675 -59.84 25.91 26.84
C GLU A 675 -59.53 26.03 28.35
N ASP A 676 -58.22 26.04 28.64
CA ASP A 676 -57.57 26.92 29.63
C ASP A 676 -57.15 26.35 31.02
N SER A 677 -55.96 26.82 31.40
CA SER A 677 -55.39 27.11 32.72
C SER A 677 -54.87 26.03 33.69
N GLN A 678 -53.55 26.16 33.92
CA GLN A 678 -52.81 26.14 35.20
C GLN A 678 -52.69 24.82 36.01
N SER A 679 -51.49 24.25 35.99
CA SER A 679 -50.53 24.32 37.12
C SER A 679 -49.10 24.11 36.64
#